data_AF-A0A1B9L6K0-F1
#
_entry.id   AF-A0A1B9L6K0-F1
#
_cell.length_a   1.000
_cell.length_b   1.000
_cell.length_c   1.000
_cell.angle_alpha   90.00
_cell.angle_beta   90.00
_cell.angle_gamma   90.00
#
_symmetry.space_group_name_H-M   'P 1'
#
loop_
_entity.id
_entity.type
_entity.pdbx_description
1 polymer ?
#
loop_
_entity_poly.entity_id
_entity_poly.type
_entity_poly.pdbx_seq_one_letter_code
_entity_poly.pdbx_strand_id
1 'polypeptide(L)'
;MATITQTLPPINNRVKFALFSAMRDFYQTVGQYLPTQHIQPKSQYATSRRTPKDLTVIERPLWEQIPHEYDYFHPFFSDTPQFIGSYFARKYGSLYKEKGSQVANTYLRTCGLTRCAEVQEQYTIKNAGASLIAQQFYKQLSTLPTLDKSDVNDLGADISSYMQKLIIKFLETDEFKLNDSEHELSIYKFALEQLKPLKITAPYFADYQKSEINEQQIVIALAKLSDAKWWQNKLKRVWAFQREHLAIAAGQVQKSASPYASKTCVGEWKEQKRKNREWLKNQCIENTETGEQFELALQVDKSNANPAIRRCELMIRMRGFEDIANEFGYEGAFITLTAPSKYHAVHAKGGFVKNWNGGTPRDTQRYLCGVWAKIRAKLNRERIKIFGFRVAEPHHDGTPHWHILVFMLPEHKQQVYEIMQTYALEEDGGEQGAQYARFKFENIEKEKGSATGYIAKYISKNIDGYQLDNEVDDETGQNLKEMAKNVTAWASRWGIRQFQQIGGAPVTVWRELRRLGSQKVESPTIDPVLAAADAGDWAAYTQLQGGAMVQRKDLRVRISYEEAQNQFEEDIKKVKGVFSPIIGMASFICTRLIKWAIVSKNRSDSDARSSVNNCTQVKKSPQYDQREEIRKQLKIIGLPDDNFTINRLYLRESIKISESQWLKLDNTLDGVHLIVSNSPSRFKKPIKNDFVEFDF
;
A
#
# COMPACT_ATOMS: atom_id res chain seq x y z
N MET A 1 42.84 -3.57 43.04
CA MET A 1 42.47 -5.01 42.93
C MET A 1 43.08 -5.56 41.65
N ALA A 2 43.67 -6.75 41.73
CA ALA A 2 44.68 -7.30 40.82
C ALA A 2 44.24 -7.44 39.34
N THR A 3 45.13 -7.01 38.44
CA THR A 3 45.02 -7.21 36.99
C THR A 3 45.50 -8.61 36.64
N ILE A 4 44.57 -9.50 36.24
CA ILE A 4 44.89 -10.82 35.71
C ILE A 4 45.40 -10.65 34.28
N THR A 5 46.70 -10.87 34.07
CA THR A 5 47.30 -11.00 32.73
C THR A 5 47.17 -12.46 32.30
N GLN A 6 46.21 -12.77 31.43
CA GLN A 6 46.20 -14.05 30.72
C GLN A 6 47.22 -13.99 29.58
N THR A 7 48.34 -14.68 29.77
CA THR A 7 49.29 -14.99 28.70
C THR A 7 48.68 -16.01 27.75
N LEU A 8 48.52 -15.63 26.47
CA LEU A 8 48.13 -16.56 25.42
C LEU A 8 49.20 -17.66 25.25
N PRO A 9 48.81 -18.91 24.96
CA PRO A 9 49.76 -20.00 24.81
C PRO A 9 50.68 -19.80 23.58
N PRO A 10 51.93 -20.26 23.64
CA PRO A 10 52.88 -20.13 22.55
C PRO A 10 52.44 -20.91 21.32
N ILE A 11 52.26 -20.20 20.21
CA ILE A 11 51.92 -20.79 18.91
C ILE A 11 53.12 -21.59 18.40
N ASN A 12 52.92 -22.88 18.13
CA ASN A 12 53.93 -23.77 17.54
C ASN A 12 54.43 -23.22 16.19
N ASN A 13 55.74 -23.30 15.93
CA ASN A 13 56.41 -22.88 14.69
C ASN A 13 55.72 -23.37 13.39
N ARG A 14 55.09 -24.56 13.40
CA ARG A 14 54.29 -25.06 12.26
C ARG A 14 53.06 -24.19 11.98
N VAL A 15 52.34 -23.77 13.01
CA VAL A 15 51.16 -22.90 12.90
C VAL A 15 51.60 -21.48 12.53
N LYS A 16 52.75 -21.02 13.04
CA LYS A 16 53.35 -19.73 12.67
C LYS A 16 53.72 -19.69 11.17
N PHE A 17 54.32 -20.76 10.64
CA PHE A 17 54.67 -20.85 9.21
C PHE A 17 53.43 -20.94 8.30
N ALA A 18 52.40 -21.67 8.71
CA ALA A 18 51.12 -21.74 7.99
C ALA A 18 50.39 -20.38 7.98
N LEU A 19 50.41 -19.64 9.10
CA LEU A 19 49.87 -18.27 9.17
C LEU A 19 50.63 -17.32 8.25
N PHE A 20 51.96 -17.36 8.26
CA PHE A 20 52.78 -16.50 7.39
C PHE A 20 52.65 -16.84 5.91
N SER A 21 52.48 -18.11 5.55
CA SER A 21 52.22 -18.51 4.14
C SER A 21 50.82 -18.08 3.68
N ALA A 22 49.80 -18.24 4.52
CA ALA A 22 48.44 -17.77 4.21
C ALA A 22 48.34 -16.23 4.12
N MET A 23 49.11 -15.51 4.95
CA MET A 23 49.22 -14.05 4.85
C MET A 23 49.98 -13.63 3.59
N ARG A 24 51.04 -14.35 3.18
CA ARG A 24 51.79 -14.05 1.96
C ARG A 24 50.93 -14.25 0.71
N ASP A 25 50.15 -15.33 0.64
CA ASP A 25 49.20 -15.56 -0.46
C ASP A 25 48.08 -14.52 -0.48
N PHE A 26 47.60 -14.08 0.69
CA PHE A 26 46.64 -12.97 0.78
C PHE A 26 47.21 -11.67 0.20
N TYR A 27 48.46 -11.31 0.53
CA TYR A 27 49.12 -10.10 0.00
C TYR A 27 49.54 -10.23 -1.47
N GLN A 28 49.94 -11.40 -1.95
CA GLN A 28 50.31 -11.62 -3.36
C GLN A 28 49.09 -11.72 -4.29
N THR A 29 47.96 -12.25 -3.83
CA THR A 29 46.78 -12.50 -4.68
C THR A 29 45.75 -11.37 -4.65
N VAL A 30 45.64 -10.64 -3.52
CA VAL A 30 44.67 -9.53 -3.35
C VAL A 30 45.33 -8.15 -3.50
N GLY A 31 46.66 -8.06 -3.39
CA GLY A 31 47.41 -6.81 -3.48
C GLY A 31 47.45 -6.12 -4.85
N GLN A 32 46.96 -6.76 -5.92
CA GLN A 32 46.94 -6.17 -7.27
C GLN A 32 45.62 -5.47 -7.66
N TYR A 33 44.64 -5.39 -6.75
CA TYR A 33 43.38 -4.66 -6.99
C TYR A 33 43.08 -3.59 -5.93
N LEU A 34 44.11 -2.86 -5.48
CA LEU A 34 43.90 -1.61 -4.76
C LEU A 34 43.75 -0.46 -5.78
N PRO A 35 42.72 0.40 -5.67
CA PRO A 35 42.57 1.53 -6.56
C PRO A 35 43.77 2.46 -6.44
N THR A 36 44.47 2.70 -7.54
CA THR A 36 45.43 3.80 -7.72
C THR A 36 44.68 5.13 -7.75
N GLN A 37 44.09 5.53 -6.62
CA GLN A 37 43.84 6.94 -6.36
C GLN A 37 45.04 7.48 -5.61
N HIS A 38 45.78 8.38 -6.26
CA HIS A 38 46.73 9.25 -5.58
C HIS A 38 46.00 9.95 -4.43
N ILE A 39 46.27 9.52 -3.20
CA ILE A 39 45.93 10.30 -2.01
C ILE A 39 46.87 11.49 -2.05
N GLN A 40 46.35 12.66 -2.43
CA GLN A 40 47.11 13.89 -2.27
C GLN A 40 47.51 14.03 -0.79
N PRO A 41 48.73 14.50 -0.47
CA PRO A 41 49.11 14.77 0.90
C PRO A 41 48.07 15.69 1.52
N LYS A 42 47.51 15.32 2.68
CA LYS A 42 46.70 16.23 3.49
C LYS A 42 47.49 17.53 3.63
N SER A 43 46.96 18.63 3.12
CA SER A 43 47.62 19.93 3.21
C SER A 43 47.97 20.21 4.68
N GLN A 44 49.18 20.69 4.94
CA GLN A 44 49.70 21.01 6.28
C GLN A 44 49.05 22.25 6.92
N TYR A 45 47.87 22.68 6.46
CA TYR A 45 47.09 23.72 7.13
C TYR A 45 46.13 23.12 8.15
N ALA A 46 46.69 22.52 9.21
CA ALA A 46 45.95 22.25 10.43
C ALA A 46 45.88 23.55 11.27
N THR A 47 45.12 24.54 10.80
CA THR A 47 44.52 25.51 11.74
C THR A 47 43.34 24.80 12.38
N SER A 48 43.34 24.67 13.70
CA SER A 48 42.23 24.13 14.49
C SER A 48 40.94 24.93 14.24
N ARG A 49 40.20 24.58 13.19
CA ARG A 49 38.88 25.15 12.92
C ARG A 49 37.95 24.60 13.99
N ARG A 50 37.50 25.48 14.89
CA ARG A 50 36.46 25.15 15.87
C ARG A 50 35.21 24.75 15.10
N THR A 51 34.64 23.60 15.47
CA THR A 51 33.37 23.14 14.91
C THR A 51 32.30 24.23 15.12
N PRO A 52 31.56 24.63 14.07
CA PRO A 52 30.47 25.57 14.21
C PRO A 52 29.47 25.10 15.28
N LYS A 53 28.98 26.03 16.10
CA LYS A 53 28.03 25.70 17.18
C LYS A 53 26.70 25.17 16.64
N ASP A 54 26.30 25.65 15.46
CA ASP A 54 25.02 25.36 14.82
C ASP A 54 25.13 24.20 13.80
N LEU A 55 26.19 23.40 13.88
CA LEU A 55 26.42 22.28 12.97
C LEU A 55 25.40 21.15 13.21
N THR A 56 24.52 20.95 12.22
CA THR A 56 23.48 19.92 12.27
C THR A 56 24.06 18.51 12.07
N VAL A 57 23.30 17.48 12.45
CA VAL A 57 23.68 16.07 12.21
C VAL A 57 23.86 15.77 10.71
N ILE A 58 23.11 16.46 9.85
CA ILE A 58 23.17 16.33 8.39
C ILE A 58 24.52 16.84 7.86
N GLU A 59 24.99 17.95 8.42
CA GLU A 59 26.18 18.67 7.98
C GLU A 59 27.47 18.10 8.55
N ARG A 60 27.45 17.40 9.69
CA ARG A 60 28.66 16.83 10.32
C ARG A 60 29.56 16.06 9.34
N PRO A 61 29.05 15.09 8.55
CA PRO A 61 29.89 14.37 7.60
C PRO A 61 30.42 15.25 6.47
N LEU A 62 29.70 16.32 6.09
CA LEU A 62 30.16 17.28 5.10
C LEU A 62 31.25 18.18 5.66
N TRP A 63 31.07 18.71 6.86
CA TRP A 63 32.04 19.56 7.53
C TRP A 63 33.36 18.82 7.79
N GLU A 64 33.30 17.54 8.15
CA GLU A 64 34.50 16.70 8.31
C GLU A 64 35.28 16.52 6.99
N GLN A 65 34.59 16.53 5.85
CA GLN A 65 35.19 16.31 4.53
C GLN A 65 35.63 17.61 3.85
N ILE A 66 34.82 18.67 3.94
CA ILE A 66 34.95 19.93 3.21
C ILE A 66 34.60 21.13 4.12
N PRO A 67 35.35 21.34 5.22
CA PRO A 67 35.03 22.38 6.20
C PRO A 67 35.10 23.81 5.67
N HIS A 68 35.77 24.05 4.53
CA HIS A 68 35.84 25.37 3.87
C HIS A 68 34.58 25.72 3.07
N GLU A 69 33.71 24.75 2.80
CA GLU A 69 32.44 24.97 2.09
C GLU A 69 31.27 25.16 3.05
N TYR A 70 31.52 25.20 4.37
CA TYR A 70 30.47 25.25 5.39
C TYR A 70 29.48 26.40 5.14
N ASP A 71 29.98 27.62 4.92
CA ASP A 71 29.14 28.79 4.70
C ASP A 71 28.29 28.66 3.42
N TYR A 72 28.73 27.86 2.45
CA TYR A 72 27.97 27.61 1.22
C TYR A 72 26.85 26.58 1.42
N PHE A 73 27.14 25.43 2.04
CA PHE A 73 26.13 24.38 2.18
C PHE A 73 25.21 24.57 3.40
N HIS A 74 25.65 25.32 4.41
CA HIS A 74 24.89 25.49 5.66
C HIS A 74 23.48 26.05 5.44
N PRO A 75 23.26 27.11 4.63
CA PRO A 75 21.92 27.64 4.38
C PRO A 75 20.94 26.66 3.72
N PHE A 76 21.45 25.59 3.08
CA PHE A 76 20.60 24.57 2.47
C PHE A 76 20.18 23.48 3.47
N PHE A 77 20.94 23.28 4.54
CA PHE A 77 20.74 22.17 5.47
C PHE A 77 20.31 22.59 6.87
N SER A 78 20.54 23.84 7.28
CA SER A 78 20.19 24.39 8.60
C SER A 78 18.76 24.06 9.03
N ASP A 79 17.80 24.31 8.12
CA ASP A 79 16.37 24.17 8.39
C ASP A 79 15.75 22.93 7.73
N THR A 80 16.58 22.09 7.10
CA THR A 80 16.10 20.88 6.43
C THR A 80 15.92 19.74 7.44
N PRO A 81 14.74 19.08 7.50
CA PRO A 81 14.53 17.91 8.33
C PRO A 81 15.55 16.80 8.02
N GLN A 82 16.10 16.17 9.07
CA GLN A 82 17.13 15.14 8.95
C GLN A 82 16.76 14.02 7.95
N PHE A 83 15.52 13.54 8.00
CA PHE A 83 15.05 12.46 7.12
C PHE A 83 15.00 12.84 5.63
N ILE A 84 15.04 14.14 5.30
CA ILE A 84 15.18 14.66 3.93
C ILE A 84 16.65 14.95 3.63
N GLY A 85 17.29 15.78 4.44
CA GLY A 85 18.59 16.39 4.13
C GLY A 85 19.75 15.41 4.08
N SER A 86 19.72 14.31 4.84
CA SER A 86 20.81 13.32 4.83
C SER A 86 21.07 12.68 3.46
N TYR A 87 20.06 12.60 2.57
CA TYR A 87 20.26 12.14 1.19
C TYR A 87 21.02 13.18 0.36
N PHE A 88 20.59 14.44 0.44
CA PHE A 88 21.17 15.54 -0.34
C PHE A 88 22.60 15.85 0.11
N ALA A 89 22.86 15.82 1.43
CA ALA A 89 24.19 16.02 1.97
C ALA A 89 25.17 14.95 1.47
N ARG A 90 24.81 13.67 1.54
CA ARG A 90 25.66 12.58 1.03
C ARG A 90 25.93 12.72 -0.48
N LYS A 91 24.91 13.05 -1.27
CA LYS A 91 25.06 13.25 -2.72
C LYS A 91 25.91 14.47 -3.05
N TYR A 92 25.75 15.57 -2.30
CA TYR A 92 26.59 16.75 -2.42
C TYR A 92 28.06 16.42 -2.15
N GLY A 93 28.37 15.73 -1.05
CA GLY A 93 29.74 15.31 -0.71
C GLY A 93 30.37 14.39 -1.77
N SER A 94 29.61 13.42 -2.29
CA SER A 94 30.08 12.55 -3.39
C SER A 94 30.34 13.34 -4.67
N LEU A 95 29.41 14.22 -5.10
CA LEU A 95 29.62 15.07 -6.27
C LEU A 95 30.80 16.02 -6.10
N TYR A 96 31.00 16.56 -4.90
CA TYR A 96 32.13 17.42 -4.60
C TYR A 96 33.45 16.67 -4.77
N LYS A 97 33.52 15.44 -4.26
CA LYS A 97 34.70 14.58 -4.37
C LYS A 97 34.97 14.13 -5.82
N GLU A 98 33.92 13.80 -6.57
CA GLU A 98 34.04 13.22 -7.91
C GLU A 98 34.19 14.26 -9.02
N LYS A 99 33.53 15.41 -8.89
CA LYS A 99 33.36 16.40 -9.97
C LYS A 99 33.68 17.85 -9.55
N GLY A 100 34.13 18.04 -8.31
CA GLY A 100 34.51 19.34 -7.77
C GLY A 100 33.33 20.22 -7.33
N SER A 101 33.68 21.38 -6.75
CA SER A 101 32.74 22.31 -6.13
C SER A 101 31.69 22.84 -7.12
N GLN A 102 32.05 23.15 -8.36
CA GLN A 102 31.12 23.76 -9.33
C GLN A 102 29.89 22.89 -9.59
N VAL A 103 30.10 21.58 -9.79
CA VAL A 103 29.00 20.62 -10.04
C VAL A 103 28.19 20.38 -8.78
N ALA A 104 28.85 20.22 -7.64
CA ALA A 104 28.20 20.02 -6.34
C ALA A 104 27.34 21.23 -5.94
N ASN A 105 27.85 22.45 -6.14
CA ASN A 105 27.17 23.70 -5.82
C ASN A 105 25.97 23.93 -6.74
N THR A 106 26.10 23.55 -8.02
CA THR A 106 24.97 23.54 -8.97
C THR A 106 23.89 22.56 -8.54
N TYR A 107 24.26 21.38 -8.04
CA TYR A 107 23.31 20.41 -7.50
C TYR A 107 22.52 21.00 -6.32
N LEU A 108 23.15 21.67 -5.34
CA LEU A 108 22.40 22.27 -4.23
C LEU A 108 21.42 23.36 -4.68
N ARG A 109 21.81 24.21 -5.64
CA ARG A 109 20.93 25.25 -6.19
C ARG A 109 19.75 24.71 -6.99
N THR A 110 19.91 23.52 -7.57
CA THR A 110 18.91 22.93 -8.48
C THR A 110 18.16 21.76 -7.87
N CYS A 111 18.57 21.27 -6.69
CA CYS A 111 17.88 20.22 -5.97
C CYS A 111 16.60 20.75 -5.29
N GLY A 112 15.67 19.86 -4.96
CA GLY A 112 14.34 20.25 -4.48
C GLY A 112 14.29 20.75 -3.04
N LEU A 113 15.44 21.00 -2.39
CA LEU A 113 15.47 21.43 -0.99
C LEU A 113 14.76 22.78 -0.78
N THR A 114 14.88 23.72 -1.72
CA THR A 114 14.17 25.01 -1.66
C THR A 114 12.65 24.85 -1.68
N ARG A 115 12.14 23.87 -2.43
CA ARG A 115 10.72 23.52 -2.50
C ARG A 115 10.19 22.87 -1.22
N CYS A 116 11.07 22.31 -0.38
CA CYS A 116 10.65 21.77 0.92
C CYS A 116 10.12 22.88 1.84
N ALA A 117 10.73 24.07 1.82
CA ALA A 117 10.27 25.21 2.62
C ALA A 117 8.86 25.66 2.20
N GLU A 118 8.61 25.74 0.89
CA GLU A 118 7.28 26.06 0.34
C GLU A 118 6.21 25.05 0.78
N VAL A 119 6.55 23.76 0.79
CA VAL A 119 5.65 22.70 1.26
C VAL A 119 5.47 22.74 2.78
N GLN A 120 6.51 23.02 3.56
CA GLN A 120 6.40 23.16 5.01
C GLN A 120 5.45 24.30 5.38
N GLU A 121 5.49 25.42 4.66
CA GLU A 121 4.61 26.56 4.90
C GLU A 121 3.12 26.21 4.74
N GLN A 122 2.78 25.23 3.88
CA GLN A 122 1.42 24.73 3.75
C GLN A 122 0.91 24.01 5.02
N TYR A 123 1.83 23.52 5.86
CA TYR A 123 1.52 22.83 7.11
C TYR A 123 1.64 23.73 8.35
N THR A 124 2.08 24.98 8.19
CA THR A 124 2.14 25.96 9.28
C THR A 124 0.77 26.16 9.92
N ILE A 125 0.74 26.17 11.26
CA ILE A 125 -0.45 26.36 12.08
C ILE A 125 -0.75 27.86 12.15
N LYS A 126 -1.66 28.31 11.31
CA LYS A 126 -2.14 29.71 11.31
C LYS A 126 -3.12 29.92 12.47
N ASN A 127 -3.07 31.09 13.10
CA ASN A 127 -3.95 31.47 14.21
C ASN A 127 -3.92 30.50 15.40
N ALA A 128 -2.73 30.03 15.79
CA ALA A 128 -2.57 29.12 16.93
C ALA A 128 -3.21 29.66 18.22
N GLY A 129 -3.19 30.99 18.43
CA GLY A 129 -3.82 31.66 19.59
C GLY A 129 -5.34 31.44 19.73
N ALA A 130 -6.03 30.98 18.69
CA ALA A 130 -7.46 30.67 18.76
C ALA A 130 -7.76 29.25 19.29
N SER A 131 -6.75 28.38 19.41
CA SER A 131 -6.90 27.00 19.91
C SER A 131 -5.95 26.76 21.07
N LEU A 132 -6.51 26.32 22.19
CA LEU A 132 -5.76 25.95 23.39
C LEU A 132 -4.90 24.71 23.11
N ILE A 133 -5.39 23.79 22.29
CA ILE A 133 -4.61 22.62 21.83
C ILE A 133 -3.42 23.07 20.99
N ALA A 134 -3.64 23.95 20.02
CA ALA A 134 -2.58 24.45 19.15
C ALA A 134 -1.52 25.22 19.94
N GLN A 135 -1.92 26.00 20.94
CA GLN A 135 -0.99 26.69 21.85
C GLN A 135 -0.17 25.71 22.69
N GLN A 136 -0.85 24.78 23.38
CA GLN A 136 -0.20 23.85 24.30
C GLN A 136 0.81 22.93 23.59
N PHE A 137 0.51 22.52 22.36
CA PHE A 137 1.30 21.55 21.60
C PHE A 137 1.96 22.16 20.35
N TYR A 138 2.12 23.49 20.30
CA TYR A 138 2.59 24.21 19.11
C TYR A 138 3.91 23.67 18.58
N LYS A 139 4.89 23.44 19.47
CA LYS A 139 6.23 22.96 19.10
C LYS A 139 6.17 21.59 18.43
N GLN A 140 5.48 20.64 19.04
CA GLN A 140 5.37 19.27 18.55
C GLN A 140 4.57 19.20 17.25
N LEU A 141 3.48 19.97 17.14
CA LEU A 141 2.65 19.99 15.94
C LEU A 141 3.35 20.69 14.76
N SER A 142 4.09 21.78 15.01
CA SER A 142 4.85 22.49 13.96
C SER A 142 6.05 21.69 13.45
N THR A 143 6.61 20.82 14.30
CA THR A 143 7.72 19.92 13.95
C THR A 143 7.25 18.48 13.76
N LEU A 144 5.95 18.26 13.53
CA LEU A 144 5.37 16.92 13.40
C LEU A 144 6.18 15.99 12.47
N PRO A 145 6.60 16.37 11.24
CA PRO A 145 7.25 15.41 10.33
C PRO A 145 8.66 15.00 10.78
N THR A 146 9.27 15.70 11.75
CA THR A 146 10.58 15.34 12.31
C THR A 146 10.46 14.39 13.51
N LEU A 147 9.26 14.23 14.08
CA LEU A 147 9.03 13.34 15.22
C LEU A 147 9.12 11.87 14.82
N ASP A 148 9.56 11.04 15.76
CA ASP A 148 9.52 9.59 15.60
C ASP A 148 8.10 9.04 15.80
N LYS A 149 7.86 7.83 15.29
CA LYS A 149 6.52 7.21 15.35
C LYS A 149 6.05 6.96 16.78
N SER A 150 6.96 6.84 17.75
CA SER A 150 6.60 6.75 19.19
C SER A 150 6.10 8.09 19.69
N ASP A 151 6.87 9.16 19.47
CA ASP A 151 6.52 10.51 19.89
C ASP A 151 5.19 10.98 19.29
N VAL A 152 4.89 10.62 18.04
CA VAL A 152 3.57 10.90 17.44
C VAL A 152 2.43 10.19 18.18
N ASN A 153 2.68 9.01 18.75
CA ASN A 153 1.67 8.33 19.58
C ASN A 153 1.47 9.00 20.92
N ASP A 154 2.57 9.36 21.56
CA ASP A 154 2.55 9.99 22.87
C ASP A 154 1.86 11.35 22.76
N LEU A 155 2.20 12.15 21.73
CA LEU A 155 1.50 13.39 21.39
C LEU A 155 -0.01 13.17 21.17
N GLY A 156 -0.40 12.10 20.49
CA GLY A 156 -1.82 11.78 20.29
C GLY A 156 -2.55 11.46 21.59
N ALA A 157 -1.90 10.74 22.51
CA ALA A 157 -2.46 10.45 23.83
C ALA A 157 -2.55 11.74 24.68
N ASP A 158 -1.51 12.58 24.65
CA ASP A 158 -1.47 13.84 25.37
C ASP A 158 -2.55 14.82 24.90
N ILE A 159 -2.72 14.98 23.59
CA ILE A 159 -3.77 15.83 23.02
C ILE A 159 -5.15 15.30 23.41
N SER A 160 -5.35 13.99 23.40
CA SER A 160 -6.61 13.38 23.82
C SER A 160 -6.94 13.67 25.28
N SER A 161 -5.98 13.48 26.18
CA SER A 161 -6.14 13.79 27.60
C SER A 161 -6.40 15.27 27.83
N TYR A 162 -5.72 16.13 27.07
CA TYR A 162 -5.91 17.58 27.14
C TYR A 162 -7.29 18.00 26.62
N MET A 163 -7.75 17.44 25.49
CA MET A 163 -9.09 17.66 24.95
C MET A 163 -10.17 17.28 25.97
N GLN A 164 -10.03 16.11 26.60
CA GLN A 164 -10.95 15.68 27.65
C GLN A 164 -10.99 16.67 28.82
N LYS A 165 -9.83 17.16 29.28
CA LYS A 165 -9.76 18.20 30.34
C LYS A 165 -10.39 19.51 29.91
N LEU A 166 -10.23 19.93 28.65
CA LEU A 166 -10.86 21.14 28.13
C LEU A 166 -12.38 21.01 28.10
N ILE A 167 -12.90 19.86 27.68
CA ILE A 167 -14.34 19.59 27.69
C ILE A 167 -14.87 19.65 29.13
N ILE A 168 -14.21 18.99 30.09
CA ILE A 168 -14.62 19.04 31.51
C ILE A 168 -14.63 20.48 32.03
N LYS A 169 -13.57 21.26 31.77
CA LYS A 169 -13.52 22.66 32.18
C LYS A 169 -14.61 23.52 31.54
N PHE A 170 -14.94 23.28 30.29
CA PHE A 170 -16.01 23.99 29.60
C PHE A 170 -17.37 23.70 30.26
N LEU A 171 -17.63 22.43 30.63
CA LEU A 171 -18.82 22.03 31.38
C LEU A 171 -18.93 22.72 32.75
N GLU A 172 -17.80 23.11 33.34
CA GLU A 172 -17.76 23.80 34.64
C GLU A 172 -18.04 25.32 34.54
N THR A 173 -18.08 25.90 33.33
CA THR A 173 -18.28 27.35 33.14
C THR A 173 -19.70 27.80 33.46
N ASP A 174 -19.85 29.01 34.00
CA ASP A 174 -21.16 29.59 34.28
C ASP A 174 -21.95 29.84 32.98
N GLU A 175 -21.26 30.19 31.89
CA GLU A 175 -21.85 30.33 30.55
C GLU A 175 -22.52 29.03 30.09
N PHE A 176 -21.89 27.87 30.32
CA PHE A 176 -22.48 26.59 30.01
C PHE A 176 -23.61 26.21 30.97
N LYS A 177 -23.41 26.42 32.29
CA LYS A 177 -24.37 26.05 33.34
C LYS A 177 -25.68 26.83 33.30
N LEU A 178 -25.67 28.06 32.77
CA LEU A 178 -26.83 28.95 32.68
C LEU A 178 -27.54 28.87 31.31
N ASN A 179 -27.08 28.01 30.40
CA ASN A 179 -27.67 27.89 29.07
C ASN A 179 -28.84 26.90 29.09
N ASP A 180 -30.09 27.37 29.03
CA ASP A 180 -31.27 26.48 29.13
C ASP A 180 -31.55 25.63 27.86
N SER A 181 -30.74 25.75 26.79
CA SER A 181 -30.94 25.00 25.54
C SER A 181 -29.65 24.63 24.79
N GLU A 182 -29.62 23.44 24.16
CA GLU A 182 -28.54 22.96 23.26
C GLU A 182 -27.13 22.85 23.88
N HIS A 183 -27.04 22.32 25.10
CA HIS A 183 -25.78 22.09 25.81
C HIS A 183 -24.74 21.33 24.96
N GLU A 184 -25.12 20.22 24.33
CA GLU A 184 -24.21 19.36 23.56
C GLU A 184 -23.61 20.12 22.37
N LEU A 185 -24.43 20.90 21.66
CA LEU A 185 -23.99 21.66 20.49
C LEU A 185 -22.97 22.73 20.88
N SER A 186 -23.12 23.36 22.05
CA SER A 186 -22.15 24.34 22.55
C SER A 186 -20.77 23.71 22.78
N ILE A 187 -20.71 22.51 23.38
CA ILE A 187 -19.47 21.76 23.59
C ILE A 187 -18.85 21.37 22.25
N TYR A 188 -19.67 20.92 21.30
CA TYR A 188 -19.20 20.57 19.97
C TYR A 188 -18.60 21.77 19.23
N LYS A 189 -19.26 22.93 19.25
CA LYS A 189 -18.74 24.19 18.71
C LYS A 189 -17.40 24.58 19.37
N PHE A 190 -17.30 24.47 20.69
CA PHE A 190 -16.05 24.69 21.40
C PHE A 190 -14.94 23.76 20.89
N ALA A 191 -15.23 22.46 20.75
CA ALA A 191 -14.27 21.48 20.22
C ALA A 191 -13.86 21.79 18.76
N LEU A 192 -14.79 22.26 17.92
CA LEU A 192 -14.49 22.68 16.54
C LEU A 192 -13.49 23.83 16.49
N GLU A 193 -13.62 24.84 17.36
CA GLU A 193 -12.66 25.95 17.43
C GLU A 193 -11.26 25.46 17.84
N GLN A 194 -11.18 24.46 18.73
CA GLN A 194 -9.89 23.84 19.08
C GLN A 194 -9.22 23.13 17.89
N LEU A 195 -10.00 22.52 16.99
CA LEU A 195 -9.49 21.74 15.86
C LEU A 195 -9.14 22.57 14.62
N LYS A 196 -9.75 23.75 14.48
CA LYS A 196 -9.68 24.59 13.28
C LYS A 196 -8.24 24.95 12.87
N PRO A 197 -7.32 25.38 13.77
CA PRO A 197 -5.93 25.61 13.39
C PRO A 197 -5.16 24.35 12.98
N LEU A 198 -5.58 23.17 13.46
CA LEU A 198 -4.91 21.88 13.22
C LEU A 198 -5.21 21.28 11.85
N LYS A 199 -6.18 21.85 11.10
CA LYS A 199 -6.69 21.29 9.83
C LYS A 199 -7.17 19.84 9.97
N ILE A 200 -7.65 19.45 11.15
CA ILE A 200 -8.25 18.14 11.42
C ILE A 200 -9.77 18.28 11.38
N THR A 201 -10.42 17.53 10.48
CA THR A 201 -11.88 17.49 10.40
C THR A 201 -12.47 16.66 11.54
N ALA A 202 -13.35 17.27 12.33
CA ALA A 202 -14.10 16.63 13.40
C ALA A 202 -15.09 15.56 12.86
N PRO A 203 -15.42 14.54 13.66
CA PRO A 203 -16.54 13.63 13.33
C PRO A 203 -17.84 14.41 13.15
N TYR A 204 -18.66 14.06 12.15
CA TYR A 204 -19.95 14.71 11.82
C TYR A 204 -19.89 16.20 11.44
N PHE A 205 -18.71 16.73 11.09
CA PHE A 205 -18.58 18.14 10.70
C PHE A 205 -19.44 18.50 9.47
N ALA A 206 -19.60 17.57 8.51
CA ALA A 206 -20.42 17.81 7.31
C ALA A 206 -21.91 17.95 7.65
N ASP A 207 -22.41 17.16 8.60
CA ASP A 207 -23.80 17.22 9.07
C ASP A 207 -24.03 18.51 9.87
N TYR A 208 -23.05 18.91 10.69
CA TYR A 208 -23.04 20.22 11.36
C TYR A 208 -23.10 21.38 10.36
N GLN A 209 -22.30 21.34 9.28
CA GLN A 209 -22.31 22.38 8.24
C GLN A 209 -23.65 22.53 7.51
N LYS A 210 -24.46 21.47 7.49
CA LYS A 210 -25.81 21.47 6.90
C LYS A 210 -26.91 21.73 7.92
N SER A 211 -26.57 21.92 9.19
CA SER A 211 -27.53 21.98 10.30
C SER A 211 -28.39 20.69 10.42
N GLU A 212 -27.81 19.54 10.08
CA GLU A 212 -28.43 18.21 10.12
C GLU A 212 -27.87 17.34 11.27
N ILE A 213 -26.99 17.89 12.11
CA ILE A 213 -26.37 17.15 13.22
C ILE A 213 -27.36 16.95 14.38
N ASN A 214 -27.38 15.74 14.96
CA ASN A 214 -28.20 15.42 16.13
C ASN A 214 -27.37 15.21 17.41
N GLU A 215 -28.06 15.15 18.56
CA GLU A 215 -27.45 14.99 19.89
C GLU A 215 -26.56 13.74 20.00
N GLN A 216 -27.06 12.58 19.55
CA GLN A 216 -26.31 11.33 19.58
C GLN A 216 -25.00 11.43 18.76
N GLN A 217 -25.04 12.06 17.58
CA GLN A 217 -23.86 12.30 16.77
C GLN A 217 -22.85 13.21 17.47
N ILE A 218 -23.31 14.22 18.19
CA ILE A 218 -22.44 15.10 18.99
C ILE A 218 -21.75 14.31 20.10
N VAL A 219 -22.49 13.52 20.88
CA VAL A 219 -21.94 12.68 21.96
C VAL A 219 -20.88 11.73 21.39
N ILE A 220 -21.17 11.05 20.29
CA ILE A 220 -20.21 10.18 19.59
C ILE A 220 -18.98 10.96 19.13
N ALA A 221 -19.16 12.18 18.61
CA ALA A 221 -18.05 13.02 18.17
C ALA A 221 -17.12 13.38 19.34
N LEU A 222 -17.69 13.79 20.47
CA LEU A 222 -16.94 14.15 21.67
C LEU A 222 -16.22 12.94 22.28
N ALA A 223 -16.85 11.75 22.27
CA ALA A 223 -16.21 10.50 22.67
C ALA A 223 -14.99 10.18 21.78
N LYS A 224 -15.12 10.32 20.45
CA LYS A 224 -14.01 10.15 19.51
C LYS A 224 -12.90 11.20 19.70
N LEU A 225 -13.26 12.46 19.99
CA LEU A 225 -12.29 13.52 20.26
C LEU A 225 -11.59 13.37 21.62
N SER A 226 -12.14 12.56 22.51
CA SER A 226 -11.54 12.20 23.81
C SER A 226 -10.83 10.85 23.77
N ASP A 227 -10.83 10.15 22.63
CA ASP A 227 -10.17 8.85 22.46
C ASP A 227 -8.72 8.99 21.96
N ALA A 228 -7.79 8.43 22.74
CA ALA A 228 -6.37 8.47 22.42
C ALA A 228 -6.07 7.76 21.10
N LYS A 229 -6.77 6.65 20.82
CA LYS A 229 -6.50 5.88 19.60
C LYS A 229 -6.92 6.65 18.34
N TRP A 230 -8.02 7.39 18.40
CA TRP A 230 -8.48 8.27 17.35
C TRP A 230 -7.42 9.33 17.02
N TRP A 231 -6.90 10.03 18.03
CA TRP A 231 -5.85 11.04 17.85
C TRP A 231 -4.55 10.45 17.30
N GLN A 232 -4.08 9.34 17.85
CA GLN A 232 -2.90 8.63 17.35
C GLN A 232 -3.04 8.28 15.86
N ASN A 233 -4.20 7.77 15.44
CA ASN A 233 -4.45 7.41 14.05
C ASN A 233 -4.50 8.65 13.13
N LYS A 234 -5.10 9.75 13.59
CA LYS A 234 -5.16 11.01 12.84
C LYS A 234 -3.77 11.62 12.67
N LEU A 235 -3.01 11.77 13.75
CA LEU A 235 -1.67 12.36 13.71
C LEU A 235 -0.68 11.50 12.93
N LYS A 236 -0.69 10.18 13.11
CA LYS A 236 0.14 9.27 12.29
C LYS A 236 -0.11 9.43 10.81
N ARG A 237 -1.37 9.64 10.42
CA ARG A 237 -1.73 9.86 9.01
C ARG A 237 -1.20 11.20 8.51
N VAL A 238 -1.39 12.28 9.27
CA VAL A 238 -0.87 13.62 8.90
C VAL A 238 0.67 13.59 8.82
N TRP A 239 1.34 13.04 9.83
CA TRP A 239 2.78 12.81 9.87
C TRP A 239 3.28 12.06 8.62
N ALA A 240 2.65 10.92 8.32
CA ALA A 240 3.00 10.10 7.16
C ALA A 240 2.84 10.87 5.85
N PHE A 241 1.82 11.72 5.73
CA PHE A 241 1.53 12.49 4.52
C PHE A 241 2.54 13.62 4.33
N GLN A 242 2.82 14.38 5.39
CA GLN A 242 3.79 15.47 5.36
C GLN A 242 5.18 14.97 4.98
N ARG A 243 5.64 13.85 5.57
CA ARG A 243 6.95 13.28 5.24
C ARG A 243 7.07 12.86 3.77
N GLU A 244 6.03 12.26 3.21
CA GLU A 244 6.03 11.90 1.79
C GLU A 244 5.92 13.12 0.88
N HIS A 245 5.12 14.14 1.26
CA HIS A 245 5.00 15.36 0.49
C HIS A 245 6.34 16.11 0.42
N LEU A 246 7.07 16.18 1.53
CA LEU A 246 8.43 16.73 1.57
C LEU A 246 9.40 15.91 0.72
N ALA A 247 9.26 14.58 0.69
CA ALA A 247 10.07 13.73 -0.18
C ALA A 247 9.78 13.99 -1.67
N ILE A 248 8.52 14.25 -2.06
CA ILE A 248 8.14 14.66 -3.41
C ILE A 248 8.76 16.02 -3.75
N ALA A 249 8.60 17.02 -2.87
CA ALA A 249 9.15 18.37 -3.04
C ALA A 249 10.66 18.35 -3.25
N ALA A 250 11.36 17.53 -2.45
CA ALA A 250 12.80 17.34 -2.52
C ALA A 250 13.26 16.65 -3.82
N GLY A 251 12.36 15.98 -4.56
CA GLY A 251 12.69 15.17 -5.73
C GLY A 251 13.20 13.77 -5.36
N GLN A 252 12.82 13.23 -4.20
CA GLN A 252 13.07 11.82 -3.87
C GLN A 252 12.06 10.87 -4.54
N VAL A 253 10.95 11.40 -5.06
CA VAL A 253 9.94 10.67 -5.83
C VAL A 253 10.04 11.07 -7.30
N GLN A 254 10.77 10.26 -8.07
CA GLN A 254 11.00 10.46 -9.50
C GLN A 254 11.64 9.21 -10.13
N LYS A 255 11.60 9.13 -11.46
CA LYS A 255 12.22 8.05 -12.25
C LYS A 255 13.67 7.75 -11.84
N SER A 256 14.50 8.79 -11.69
CA SER A 256 15.93 8.66 -11.39
C SER A 256 16.26 8.36 -9.92
N ALA A 257 15.27 8.36 -9.02
CA ALA A 257 15.47 8.15 -7.58
C ALA A 257 14.65 6.97 -7.05
N SER A 258 13.35 7.17 -6.91
CA SER A 258 12.38 6.16 -6.49
C SER A 258 11.03 6.53 -7.10
N PRO A 259 10.60 5.87 -8.18
CA PRO A 259 9.35 6.23 -8.82
C PRO A 259 8.15 5.91 -7.93
N TYR A 260 7.07 6.68 -8.11
CA TYR A 260 5.76 6.54 -7.48
C TYR A 260 5.70 6.86 -5.98
N ALA A 261 6.67 6.41 -5.21
CA ALA A 261 6.79 6.67 -3.78
C ALA A 261 8.26 6.70 -3.33
N SER A 262 8.56 7.45 -2.27
CA SER A 262 9.90 7.53 -1.70
C SER A 262 10.35 6.17 -1.14
N LYS A 263 11.66 5.93 -1.09
CA LYS A 263 12.22 4.70 -0.51
C LYS A 263 11.78 4.51 0.96
N THR A 264 11.66 5.61 1.70
CA THR A 264 11.18 5.62 3.08
C THR A 264 9.73 5.14 3.15
N CYS A 265 8.83 5.68 2.31
CA CYS A 265 7.44 5.25 2.27
C CYS A 265 7.30 3.77 1.90
N VAL A 266 8.06 3.30 0.91
CA VAL A 266 8.07 1.89 0.50
C VAL A 266 8.58 0.99 1.63
N GLY A 267 9.64 1.39 2.33
CA GLY A 267 10.19 0.67 3.49
C GLY A 267 9.19 0.56 4.64
N GLU A 268 8.54 1.69 5.00
CA GLU A 268 7.50 1.73 6.03
C GLU A 268 6.30 0.84 5.68
N TRP A 269 5.90 0.83 4.40
CA TRP A 269 4.83 -0.04 3.90
C TRP A 269 5.21 -1.52 3.98
N LYS A 270 6.43 -1.89 3.56
CA LYS A 270 6.94 -3.28 3.66
C LYS A 270 6.92 -3.76 5.11
N GLU A 271 7.40 -2.93 6.03
CA GLU A 271 7.42 -3.24 7.45
C GLU A 271 6.01 -3.36 8.04
N GLN A 272 5.08 -2.50 7.64
CA GLN A 272 3.67 -2.62 8.05
C GLN A 272 3.04 -3.90 7.53
N LYS A 273 3.31 -4.30 6.28
CA LYS A 273 2.84 -5.58 5.72
C LYS A 273 3.41 -6.78 6.47
N ARG A 274 4.70 -6.75 6.81
CA ARG A 274 5.36 -7.79 7.62
C ARG A 274 4.70 -7.92 9.00
N LYS A 275 4.55 -6.81 9.73
CA LYS A 275 3.90 -6.78 11.06
C LYS A 275 2.45 -7.27 11.00
N ASN A 276 1.68 -6.82 10.01
CA ASN A 276 0.30 -7.29 9.83
C ASN A 276 0.26 -8.80 9.57
N ARG A 277 1.15 -9.33 8.73
CA ARG A 277 1.22 -10.77 8.45
C ARG A 277 1.60 -11.58 9.70
N GLU A 278 2.52 -11.08 10.52
CA GLU A 278 2.88 -11.70 11.79
C GLU A 278 1.72 -11.69 12.79
N TRP A 279 1.00 -10.58 12.90
CA TRP A 279 -0.21 -10.51 13.71
C TRP A 279 -1.24 -11.54 13.24
N LEU A 280 -1.57 -11.59 11.96
CA LEU A 280 -2.53 -12.57 11.40
C LEU A 280 -2.13 -14.02 11.68
N LYS A 281 -0.82 -14.35 11.65
CA LYS A 281 -0.30 -15.69 11.96
C LYS A 281 -0.48 -16.07 13.43
N ASN A 282 -0.56 -15.09 14.32
CA ASN A 282 -0.71 -15.27 15.77
C ASN A 282 -2.17 -15.20 16.23
N GLN A 283 -3.14 -15.04 15.30
CA GLN A 283 -4.56 -14.98 15.60
C GLN A 283 -5.31 -16.15 14.94
N CYS A 284 -6.43 -16.52 15.55
CA CYS A 284 -7.45 -17.40 14.99
C CYS A 284 -8.76 -16.63 14.83
N ILE A 285 -9.63 -17.13 13.95
CA ILE A 285 -11.06 -16.86 14.02
C ILE A 285 -11.71 -18.01 14.79
N GLU A 286 -12.59 -17.68 15.72
CA GLU A 286 -13.34 -18.63 16.54
C GLU A 286 -14.83 -18.49 16.23
N ASN A 287 -15.50 -19.62 16.03
CA ASN A 287 -16.95 -19.66 15.97
C ASN A 287 -17.49 -19.44 17.39
N THR A 288 -18.26 -18.37 17.61
CA THR A 288 -18.72 -18.00 18.95
C THR A 288 -19.73 -18.99 19.55
N GLU A 289 -20.31 -19.88 18.73
CA GLU A 289 -21.29 -20.88 19.18
C GLU A 289 -20.63 -22.25 19.42
N THR A 290 -19.75 -22.69 18.52
CA THR A 290 -19.12 -24.03 18.60
C THR A 290 -17.74 -24.02 19.29
N GLY A 291 -17.08 -22.87 19.38
CA GLY A 291 -15.70 -22.73 19.86
C GLY A 291 -14.64 -23.20 18.85
N GLU A 292 -15.03 -23.62 17.64
CA GLU A 292 -14.08 -24.06 16.61
C GLU A 292 -13.18 -22.92 16.15
N GLN A 293 -11.86 -23.18 16.12
CA GLN A 293 -10.86 -22.19 15.72
C GLN A 293 -10.21 -22.51 14.38
N PHE A 294 -10.07 -21.49 13.54
CA PHE A 294 -9.32 -21.56 12.28
C PHE A 294 -8.25 -20.47 12.22
N GLU A 295 -7.11 -20.78 11.60
CA GLU A 295 -6.04 -19.79 11.46
C GLU A 295 -6.48 -18.58 10.64
N LEU A 296 -6.38 -17.38 11.22
CA LEU A 296 -6.84 -16.16 10.56
C LEU A 296 -6.02 -15.87 9.29
N ALA A 297 -4.72 -16.16 9.28
CA ALA A 297 -3.86 -15.97 8.11
C ALA A 297 -4.32 -16.77 6.89
N LEU A 298 -4.72 -18.03 7.06
CA LEU A 298 -5.20 -18.88 5.97
C LEU A 298 -6.54 -18.36 5.42
N GLN A 299 -7.42 -17.87 6.28
CA GLN A 299 -8.72 -17.32 5.87
C GLN A 299 -8.55 -16.03 5.07
N VAL A 300 -7.58 -15.19 5.46
CA VAL A 300 -7.21 -13.99 4.69
C VAL A 300 -6.66 -14.37 3.32
N ASP A 301 -5.83 -15.42 3.22
CA ASP A 301 -5.25 -15.88 1.96
C ASP A 301 -6.28 -16.47 0.98
N LYS A 302 -7.38 -17.01 1.50
CA LYS A 302 -8.53 -17.49 0.73
C LYS A 302 -9.51 -16.38 0.34
N SER A 303 -9.28 -15.15 0.76
CA SER A 303 -10.19 -14.01 0.53
C SER A 303 -9.68 -13.05 -0.55
N ASN A 304 -10.51 -12.07 -0.92
CA ASN A 304 -10.12 -10.98 -1.82
C ASN A 304 -9.03 -10.04 -1.25
N ALA A 305 -8.55 -10.28 -0.01
CA ALA A 305 -7.34 -9.65 0.51
C ALA A 305 -6.07 -10.19 -0.15
N ASN A 306 -6.13 -11.42 -0.71
CA ASN A 306 -5.07 -12.00 -1.53
C ASN A 306 -5.02 -11.26 -2.89
N PRO A 307 -3.87 -10.66 -3.26
CA PRO A 307 -3.70 -9.96 -4.53
C PRO A 307 -4.04 -10.82 -5.76
N ALA A 308 -3.71 -12.12 -5.74
CA ALA A 308 -3.99 -13.02 -6.86
C ALA A 308 -5.50 -13.22 -7.06
N ILE A 309 -6.24 -13.51 -5.98
CA ILE A 309 -7.71 -13.65 -6.02
C ILE A 309 -8.35 -12.34 -6.49
N ARG A 310 -7.86 -11.21 -5.97
CA ARG A 310 -8.34 -9.88 -6.37
C ARG A 310 -8.09 -9.58 -7.85
N ARG A 311 -6.93 -9.96 -8.39
CA ARG A 311 -6.63 -9.84 -9.83
C ARG A 311 -7.61 -10.70 -10.63
N CYS A 312 -7.77 -11.98 -10.28
CA CYS A 312 -8.69 -12.87 -10.99
C CYS A 312 -10.14 -12.34 -10.99
N GLU A 313 -10.64 -11.86 -9.85
CA GLU A 313 -11.99 -11.27 -9.78
C GLU A 313 -12.12 -10.05 -10.69
N LEU A 314 -11.12 -9.16 -10.71
CA LEU A 314 -11.15 -8.00 -11.61
C LEU A 314 -11.13 -8.41 -13.09
N MET A 315 -10.33 -9.41 -13.45
CA MET A 315 -10.26 -9.94 -14.82
C MET A 315 -11.59 -10.56 -15.25
N ILE A 316 -12.21 -11.39 -14.41
CA ILE A 316 -13.53 -11.98 -14.67
C ILE A 316 -14.58 -10.89 -14.95
N ARG A 317 -14.56 -9.83 -14.14
CA ARG A 317 -15.53 -8.73 -14.28
C ARG A 317 -15.33 -7.91 -15.55
N MET A 318 -14.07 -7.68 -15.93
CA MET A 318 -13.74 -6.98 -17.17
C MET A 318 -14.10 -7.82 -18.38
N ARG A 319 -13.77 -9.11 -18.35
CA ARG A 319 -14.14 -10.04 -19.41
C ARG A 319 -15.65 -10.11 -19.59
N GLY A 320 -16.43 -10.27 -18.51
CA GLY A 320 -17.88 -10.27 -18.62
C GLY A 320 -18.48 -8.96 -19.12
N PHE A 321 -17.84 -7.80 -18.87
CA PHE A 321 -18.27 -6.55 -19.50
C PHE A 321 -17.94 -6.49 -21.00
N GLU A 322 -16.80 -7.05 -21.42
CA GLU A 322 -16.45 -7.18 -22.83
C GLU A 322 -17.40 -8.16 -23.55
N ASP A 323 -17.76 -9.29 -22.93
CA ASP A 323 -18.72 -10.25 -23.49
C ASP A 323 -20.09 -9.58 -23.69
N ILE A 324 -20.58 -8.85 -22.69
CA ILE A 324 -21.80 -8.04 -22.82
C ILE A 324 -21.66 -6.98 -23.92
N ALA A 325 -20.51 -6.32 -24.01
CA ALA A 325 -20.29 -5.32 -25.04
C ALA A 325 -20.40 -5.93 -26.45
N ASN A 326 -19.78 -7.09 -26.65
CA ASN A 326 -19.79 -7.82 -27.90
C ASN A 326 -21.18 -8.33 -28.28
N GLU A 327 -21.89 -8.95 -27.35
CA GLU A 327 -23.22 -9.54 -27.56
C GLU A 327 -24.26 -8.48 -27.93
N PHE A 328 -24.22 -7.32 -27.26
CA PHE A 328 -25.22 -6.26 -27.43
C PHE A 328 -24.77 -5.11 -28.32
N GLY A 329 -23.64 -5.26 -29.03
CA GLY A 329 -23.18 -4.28 -30.04
C GLY A 329 -22.67 -2.95 -29.48
N TYR A 330 -22.14 -2.93 -28.24
CA TYR A 330 -21.49 -1.75 -27.69
C TYR A 330 -20.06 -1.59 -28.22
N GLU A 331 -19.60 -0.35 -28.34
CA GLU A 331 -18.22 -0.02 -28.69
C GLU A 331 -17.39 0.31 -27.44
N GLY A 332 -16.15 -0.18 -27.43
CA GLY A 332 -15.18 0.07 -26.36
C GLY A 332 -14.23 1.21 -26.69
N ALA A 333 -13.87 2.00 -25.68
CA ALA A 333 -12.77 2.93 -25.75
C ALA A 333 -11.87 2.84 -24.51
N PHE A 334 -10.57 3.04 -24.73
CA PHE A 334 -9.56 3.18 -23.71
C PHE A 334 -9.14 4.64 -23.59
N ILE A 335 -9.34 5.21 -22.41
CA ILE A 335 -9.15 6.63 -22.15
C ILE A 335 -8.01 6.81 -21.17
N THR A 336 -7.09 7.72 -21.48
CA THR A 336 -6.12 8.23 -20.52
C THR A 336 -6.46 9.67 -20.18
N LEU A 337 -6.72 9.93 -18.90
CA LEU A 337 -7.04 11.24 -18.35
C LEU A 337 -5.97 11.62 -17.32
N THR A 338 -5.28 12.73 -17.55
CA THR A 338 -4.16 13.20 -16.71
C THR A 338 -4.49 14.54 -16.04
N ALA A 339 -3.53 15.17 -15.36
CA ALA A 339 -3.66 16.49 -14.70
C ALA A 339 -2.81 17.57 -15.40
N PRO A 340 -3.10 18.88 -15.23
CA PRO A 340 -2.25 19.95 -15.74
C PRO A 340 -0.81 19.86 -15.20
N SER A 341 0.14 20.51 -15.88
CA SER A 341 1.56 20.40 -15.49
C SER A 341 1.83 20.89 -14.06
N LYS A 342 1.06 21.86 -13.57
CA LYS A 342 1.18 22.39 -12.20
C LYS A 342 0.97 21.34 -11.09
N TYR A 343 0.36 20.20 -11.39
CA TYR A 343 0.21 19.10 -10.42
C TYR A 343 1.42 18.16 -10.39
N HIS A 344 2.31 18.24 -11.38
CA HIS A 344 3.49 17.39 -11.47
C HIS A 344 4.68 18.02 -10.78
N ALA A 345 5.37 17.25 -9.96
CA ALA A 345 6.52 17.76 -9.21
C ALA A 345 7.78 17.83 -10.08
N VAL A 346 7.97 16.86 -10.97
CA VAL A 346 9.17 16.71 -11.81
C VAL A 346 8.80 16.31 -13.24
N HIS A 347 9.66 16.66 -14.20
CA HIS A 347 9.53 16.19 -15.58
C HIS A 347 10.09 14.76 -15.74
N ALA A 348 9.52 13.98 -16.66
CA ALA A 348 9.99 12.61 -16.97
C ALA A 348 11.45 12.53 -17.42
N LYS A 349 11.90 13.56 -18.15
CA LYS A 349 13.30 13.71 -18.61
C LYS A 349 14.26 14.18 -17.51
N GLY A 350 13.75 14.43 -16.30
CA GLY A 350 14.49 15.03 -15.19
C GLY A 350 14.31 16.54 -15.11
N GLY A 351 14.56 17.08 -13.92
CA GLY A 351 14.32 18.49 -13.59
C GLY A 351 12.96 18.74 -12.97
N PHE A 352 12.86 19.84 -12.24
CA PHE A 352 11.65 20.26 -11.54
C PHE A 352 10.72 21.05 -12.45
N VAL A 353 9.42 20.80 -12.33
CA VAL A 353 8.39 21.59 -13.02
C VAL A 353 8.32 22.97 -12.38
N LYS A 354 8.47 24.02 -13.20
CA LYS A 354 8.52 25.41 -12.72
C LYS A 354 7.21 25.91 -12.14
N ASN A 355 6.08 25.52 -12.73
CA ASN A 355 4.75 25.94 -12.29
C ASN A 355 4.11 24.95 -11.29
N TRP A 356 4.90 24.06 -10.65
CA TRP A 356 4.34 23.13 -9.67
C TRP A 356 3.68 23.91 -8.53
N ASN A 357 2.42 23.59 -8.23
CA ASN A 357 1.60 24.29 -7.25
C ASN A 357 1.81 23.80 -5.81
N GLY A 358 2.80 22.93 -5.57
CA GLY A 358 3.01 22.31 -4.27
C GLY A 358 1.90 21.33 -3.87
N GLY A 359 1.15 20.78 -4.83
CA GLY A 359 0.04 19.87 -4.58
C GLY A 359 0.48 18.43 -4.31
N THR A 360 -0.32 17.71 -3.52
CA THR A 360 -0.10 16.29 -3.26
C THR A 360 -0.78 15.40 -4.30
N PRO A 361 -0.39 14.12 -4.43
CA PRO A 361 -1.15 13.13 -5.22
C PRO A 361 -2.64 13.04 -4.84
N ARG A 362 -2.99 13.34 -3.58
CA ARG A 362 -4.38 13.37 -3.13
C ARG A 362 -5.15 14.59 -3.67
N ASP A 363 -4.47 15.73 -3.84
CA ASP A 363 -5.06 16.92 -4.44
C ASP A 363 -5.27 16.71 -5.93
N THR A 364 -4.31 16.10 -6.63
CA THR A 364 -4.49 15.67 -8.03
C THR A 364 -5.62 14.66 -8.19
N GLN A 365 -5.71 13.66 -7.29
CA GLN A 365 -6.82 12.71 -7.31
C GLN A 365 -8.17 13.40 -7.09
N ARG A 366 -8.22 14.45 -6.25
CA ARG A 366 -9.43 15.26 -6.03
C ARG A 366 -9.81 16.04 -7.29
N TYR A 367 -8.82 16.62 -7.97
CA TYR A 367 -8.99 17.27 -9.26
C TYR A 367 -9.61 16.31 -10.29
N LEU A 368 -9.02 15.13 -10.51
CA LEU A 368 -9.54 14.13 -11.44
C LEU A 368 -10.95 13.64 -11.08
N CYS A 369 -11.23 13.46 -9.78
CA CYS A 369 -12.58 13.18 -9.30
C CYS A 369 -13.57 14.30 -9.64
N GLY A 370 -13.15 15.56 -9.57
CA GLY A 370 -13.93 16.73 -9.95
C GLY A 370 -14.26 16.74 -11.45
N VAL A 371 -13.25 16.55 -12.30
CA VAL A 371 -13.42 16.40 -13.76
C VAL A 371 -14.42 15.28 -14.07
N TRP A 372 -14.23 14.10 -13.46
CA TRP A 372 -15.13 12.96 -13.68
C TRP A 372 -16.55 13.20 -13.14
N ALA A 373 -16.70 13.96 -12.06
CA ALA A 373 -18.02 14.34 -11.56
C ALA A 373 -18.76 15.22 -12.57
N LYS A 374 -18.08 16.19 -13.19
CA LYS A 374 -18.63 17.04 -14.26
C LYS A 374 -19.01 16.21 -15.50
N ILE A 375 -18.11 15.32 -15.95
CA ILE A 375 -18.36 14.39 -17.06
C ILE A 375 -19.62 13.56 -16.80
N ARG A 376 -19.69 12.87 -15.65
CA ARG A 376 -20.85 12.05 -15.31
C ARG A 376 -22.14 12.86 -15.23
N ALA A 377 -22.10 14.07 -14.68
CA ALA A 377 -23.26 14.94 -14.60
C ALA A 377 -23.77 15.35 -15.99
N LYS A 378 -22.86 15.66 -16.93
CA LYS A 378 -23.21 15.99 -18.32
C LYS A 378 -23.76 14.77 -19.06
N LEU A 379 -23.07 13.62 -19.02
CA LEU A 379 -23.56 12.37 -19.63
C LEU A 379 -24.98 12.03 -19.15
N ASN A 380 -25.25 12.16 -17.85
CA ASN A 380 -26.57 11.90 -17.29
C ASN A 380 -27.65 12.87 -17.81
N ARG A 381 -27.33 14.16 -17.99
CA ARG A 381 -28.27 15.15 -18.58
C ARG A 381 -28.56 14.83 -20.05
N GLU A 382 -27.56 14.37 -20.79
CA GLU A 382 -27.70 13.91 -22.18
C GLU A 382 -28.31 12.50 -22.29
N ARG A 383 -28.64 11.85 -21.16
CA ARG A 383 -29.14 10.47 -21.08
C ARG A 383 -28.21 9.43 -21.70
N ILE A 384 -26.92 9.75 -21.80
CA ILE A 384 -25.87 8.84 -22.26
C ILE A 384 -25.41 7.98 -21.09
N LYS A 385 -25.43 6.66 -21.30
CA LYS A 385 -24.94 5.70 -20.31
C LYS A 385 -23.66 5.02 -20.80
N ILE A 386 -22.77 4.75 -19.86
CA ILE A 386 -21.50 4.05 -20.07
C ILE A 386 -21.29 3.05 -18.93
N PHE A 387 -20.58 1.96 -19.19
CA PHE A 387 -20.11 1.01 -18.19
C PHE A 387 -18.66 0.61 -18.45
N GLY A 388 -17.97 0.06 -17.45
CA GLY A 388 -16.55 -0.27 -17.57
C GLY A 388 -15.76 -0.14 -16.27
N PHE A 389 -14.50 0.26 -16.37
CA PHE A 389 -13.56 0.34 -15.26
C PHE A 389 -12.65 1.55 -15.35
N ARG A 390 -12.32 2.13 -14.19
CA ARG A 390 -11.27 3.13 -14.02
C ARG A 390 -10.16 2.56 -13.13
N VAL A 391 -8.92 2.73 -13.58
CA VAL A 391 -7.69 2.50 -12.82
C VAL A 391 -7.03 3.85 -12.54
N ALA A 392 -6.69 4.13 -11.28
CA ALA A 392 -5.81 5.23 -10.93
C ALA A 392 -4.40 4.67 -10.68
N GLU A 393 -3.44 5.14 -11.48
CA GLU A 393 -2.05 4.71 -11.47
C GLU A 393 -1.15 5.94 -11.21
N PRO A 394 -0.08 5.83 -10.40
CA PRO A 394 0.87 6.92 -10.27
C PRO A 394 1.75 7.01 -11.50
N HIS A 395 1.95 8.22 -12.00
CA HIS A 395 3.06 8.54 -12.90
C HIS A 395 4.38 8.56 -12.12
N HIS A 396 5.54 8.62 -12.79
CA HIS A 396 6.87 8.47 -12.16
C HIS A 396 7.14 9.41 -10.96
N ASP A 397 6.47 10.56 -10.88
CA ASP A 397 6.56 11.57 -9.80
C ASP A 397 5.51 11.39 -8.70
N GLY A 398 4.70 10.34 -8.78
CA GLY A 398 3.60 10.03 -7.87
C GLY A 398 2.28 10.70 -8.24
N THR A 399 2.24 11.50 -9.31
CA THR A 399 1.03 12.19 -9.75
C THR A 399 0.04 11.18 -10.37
N PRO A 400 -1.20 11.05 -9.85
CA PRO A 400 -2.16 10.09 -10.37
C PRO A 400 -2.59 10.41 -11.81
N HIS A 401 -2.64 9.38 -12.65
CA HIS A 401 -3.33 9.35 -13.93
C HIS A 401 -4.49 8.35 -13.88
N TRP A 402 -5.52 8.59 -14.68
CA TRP A 402 -6.67 7.69 -14.80
C TRP A 402 -6.65 7.00 -16.16
N HIS A 403 -6.65 5.68 -16.13
CA HIS A 403 -6.86 4.82 -17.28
C HIS A 403 -8.25 4.22 -17.19
N ILE A 404 -9.09 4.49 -18.20
CA ILE A 404 -10.52 4.19 -18.16
C ILE A 404 -10.88 3.33 -19.37
N LEU A 405 -11.31 2.10 -19.10
CA LEU A 405 -11.97 1.26 -20.08
C LEU A 405 -13.47 1.54 -19.99
N VAL A 406 -14.10 1.97 -21.07
CA VAL A 406 -15.55 2.22 -21.11
C VAL A 406 -16.17 1.61 -22.35
N PHE A 407 -17.42 1.18 -22.20
CA PHE A 407 -18.29 0.69 -23.25
C PHE A 407 -19.51 1.60 -23.36
N MET A 408 -19.91 1.90 -24.59
CA MET A 408 -21.01 2.80 -24.91
C MET A 408 -21.72 2.36 -26.19
N LEU A 409 -22.93 2.87 -26.42
CA LEU A 409 -23.61 2.63 -27.70
C LEU A 409 -22.86 3.33 -28.84
N PRO A 410 -22.77 2.73 -30.04
CA PRO A 410 -22.02 3.29 -31.17
C PRO A 410 -22.40 4.75 -31.48
N GLU A 411 -23.70 5.07 -31.45
CA GLU A 411 -24.23 6.41 -31.72
C GLU A 411 -23.78 7.47 -30.71
N HIS A 412 -23.43 7.07 -29.48
CA HIS A 412 -23.00 7.99 -28.43
C HIS A 412 -21.48 8.21 -28.39
N LYS A 413 -20.69 7.44 -29.14
CA LYS A 413 -19.21 7.48 -29.04
C LYS A 413 -18.65 8.89 -29.23
N GLN A 414 -19.09 9.59 -30.27
CA GLN A 414 -18.61 10.93 -30.59
C GLN A 414 -18.98 11.93 -29.48
N GLN A 415 -20.20 11.88 -28.97
CA GLN A 415 -20.64 12.74 -27.87
C GLN A 415 -19.88 12.45 -26.57
N VAL A 416 -19.59 11.18 -26.28
CA VAL A 416 -18.77 10.78 -25.13
C VAL A 416 -17.37 11.37 -25.25
N TYR A 417 -16.73 11.26 -26.42
CA TYR A 417 -15.43 11.87 -26.70
C TYR A 417 -15.45 13.38 -26.44
N GLU A 418 -16.39 14.11 -27.05
CA GLU A 418 -16.49 15.57 -26.95
C GLU A 418 -16.73 16.05 -25.52
N ILE A 419 -17.65 15.39 -24.80
CA ILE A 419 -17.95 15.71 -23.40
C ILE A 419 -16.72 15.50 -22.52
N MET A 420 -16.04 14.37 -22.68
CA MET A 420 -14.86 14.05 -21.85
C MET A 420 -13.69 14.98 -22.16
N GLN A 421 -13.42 15.23 -23.45
CA GLN A 421 -12.38 16.14 -23.90
C GLN A 421 -12.61 17.56 -23.36
N THR A 422 -13.84 18.07 -23.46
CA THR A 422 -14.21 19.41 -22.98
C THR A 422 -13.85 19.60 -21.50
N TYR A 423 -14.29 18.69 -20.63
CA TYR A 423 -14.00 18.80 -19.20
C TYR A 423 -12.55 18.45 -18.83
N ALA A 424 -11.88 17.61 -19.61
CA ALA A 424 -10.47 17.32 -19.41
C ALA A 424 -9.56 18.52 -19.69
N LEU A 425 -9.96 19.39 -20.62
CA LEU A 425 -9.22 20.58 -21.05
C LEU A 425 -9.73 21.89 -20.44
N GLU A 426 -10.79 21.85 -19.64
CA GLU A 426 -11.38 23.03 -18.99
C GLU A 426 -10.35 23.78 -18.12
N GLU A 427 -9.51 23.04 -17.40
CA GLU A 427 -8.41 23.61 -16.61
C GLU A 427 -7.09 23.50 -17.36
N ASP A 428 -6.47 24.66 -17.61
CA ASP A 428 -5.17 24.84 -18.26
C ASP A 428 -5.05 24.19 -19.65
N GLY A 429 -6.15 24.09 -20.41
CA GLY A 429 -6.18 23.46 -21.74
C GLY A 429 -5.34 24.16 -22.82
N GLY A 430 -4.86 25.37 -22.54
CA GLY A 430 -3.92 26.12 -23.38
C GLY A 430 -2.45 25.82 -23.12
N GLU A 431 -2.11 25.00 -22.11
CA GLU A 431 -0.72 24.59 -21.88
C GLU A 431 -0.13 23.85 -23.10
N GLN A 432 1.16 24.04 -23.34
CA GLN A 432 1.83 23.39 -24.46
C GLN A 432 1.70 21.87 -24.36
N GLY A 433 1.12 21.24 -25.38
CA GLY A 433 0.90 19.78 -25.42
C GLY A 433 -0.32 19.31 -24.64
N ALA A 434 -1.10 20.20 -24.00
CA ALA A 434 -2.28 19.84 -23.22
C ALA A 434 -3.30 19.03 -24.04
N GLN A 435 -3.56 19.47 -25.27
CA GLN A 435 -4.50 18.80 -26.19
C GLN A 435 -4.18 17.32 -26.43
N TYR A 436 -2.90 16.93 -26.37
CA TYR A 436 -2.45 15.56 -26.59
C TYR A 436 -2.23 14.78 -25.28
N ALA A 437 -1.79 15.45 -24.22
CA ALA A 437 -1.39 14.80 -22.96
C ALA A 437 -2.53 14.70 -21.93
N ARG A 438 -3.50 15.62 -21.95
CA ARG A 438 -4.56 15.72 -20.92
C ARG A 438 -5.64 14.66 -21.10
N PHE A 439 -5.96 14.37 -22.36
CA PHE A 439 -7.01 13.44 -22.73
C PHE A 439 -6.60 12.67 -24.00
N LYS A 440 -6.47 11.35 -23.86
CA LYS A 440 -6.29 10.43 -24.98
C LYS A 440 -7.49 9.50 -25.03
N PHE A 441 -8.10 9.35 -26.20
CA PHE A 441 -9.23 8.44 -26.44
C PHE A 441 -8.85 7.49 -27.57
N GLU A 442 -8.68 6.21 -27.23
CA GLU A 442 -8.32 5.16 -28.17
C GLU A 442 -9.50 4.22 -28.36
N ASN A 443 -9.94 4.03 -29.60
CA ASN A 443 -10.95 3.03 -29.90
C ASN A 443 -10.37 1.63 -29.71
N ILE A 444 -11.18 0.73 -29.16
CA ILE A 444 -10.81 -0.67 -29.03
C ILE A 444 -11.26 -1.39 -30.29
N GLU A 445 -10.29 -1.73 -31.13
CA GLU A 445 -10.49 -2.51 -32.35
C GLU A 445 -10.30 -3.99 -32.03
N LYS A 446 -11.30 -4.81 -32.32
CA LYS A 446 -11.30 -6.24 -31.98
C LYS A 446 -10.11 -6.99 -32.60
N GLU A 447 -9.65 -6.51 -33.75
CA GLU A 447 -8.55 -7.05 -34.53
C GLU A 447 -7.18 -6.77 -33.90
N LYS A 448 -7.06 -5.69 -33.11
CA LYS A 448 -5.79 -5.27 -32.47
C LYS A 448 -5.61 -5.85 -31.07
N GLY A 449 -6.69 -6.30 -30.44
CA GLY A 449 -6.66 -6.95 -29.13
C GLY A 449 -7.98 -6.82 -28.37
N SER A 450 -8.15 -7.66 -27.36
CA SER A 450 -9.35 -7.62 -26.51
C SER A 450 -9.36 -6.36 -25.63
N ALA A 451 -10.56 -5.86 -25.33
CA ALA A 451 -10.75 -4.74 -24.40
C ALA A 451 -10.14 -5.06 -23.02
N THR A 452 -10.27 -6.32 -22.60
CA THR A 452 -9.64 -6.86 -21.40
C THR A 452 -8.11 -6.75 -21.46
N GLY A 453 -7.49 -6.97 -22.63
CA GLY A 453 -6.05 -6.85 -22.82
C GLY A 453 -5.51 -5.44 -22.54
N TYR A 454 -6.22 -4.40 -22.98
CA TYR A 454 -5.82 -2.99 -22.76
C TYR A 454 -5.68 -2.64 -21.28
N ILE A 455 -6.61 -3.12 -20.44
CA ILE A 455 -6.62 -2.80 -19.00
C ILE A 455 -5.86 -3.83 -18.15
N ALA A 456 -5.63 -5.05 -18.66
CA ALA A 456 -4.95 -6.13 -17.93
C ALA A 456 -3.54 -5.71 -17.48
N LYS A 457 -2.77 -5.03 -18.34
CA LYS A 457 -1.44 -4.46 -17.99
C LYS A 457 -1.55 -3.61 -16.73
N TYR A 458 -2.52 -2.70 -16.70
CA TYR A 458 -2.74 -1.80 -15.57
C TYR A 458 -3.15 -2.53 -14.30
N ILE A 459 -3.96 -3.60 -14.39
CA ILE A 459 -4.29 -4.42 -13.22
C ILE A 459 -3.04 -5.09 -12.65
N SER A 460 -2.27 -5.77 -13.49
CA SER A 460 -1.08 -6.50 -13.05
C SER A 460 -0.04 -5.55 -12.44
N LYS A 461 0.21 -4.40 -13.08
CA LYS A 461 1.09 -3.34 -12.56
C LYS A 461 0.67 -2.81 -11.19
N ASN A 462 -0.64 -2.70 -10.95
CA ASN A 462 -1.19 -2.02 -9.77
C ASN A 462 -1.53 -2.96 -8.59
N ILE A 463 -1.44 -4.28 -8.77
CA ILE A 463 -1.79 -5.27 -7.72
C ILE A 463 -0.57 -6.02 -7.19
N ASP A 464 0.11 -6.81 -8.03
CA ASP A 464 1.16 -7.71 -7.56
C ASP A 464 2.27 -8.01 -8.59
N GLY A 465 2.22 -7.40 -9.77
CA GLY A 465 3.24 -7.60 -10.80
C GLY A 465 3.25 -9.02 -11.38
N TYR A 466 2.13 -9.74 -11.32
CA TYR A 466 2.04 -11.12 -11.78
C TYR A 466 2.36 -11.28 -13.26
N GLN A 467 3.17 -12.31 -13.59
CA GLN A 467 3.72 -12.59 -14.92
C GLN A 467 4.65 -11.51 -15.49
N LEU A 468 5.03 -10.52 -14.70
CA LEU A 468 5.89 -9.41 -15.13
C LEU A 468 7.33 -9.53 -14.59
N ASP A 469 7.78 -10.73 -14.19
CA ASP A 469 9.09 -10.95 -13.57
C ASP A 469 10.26 -10.52 -14.48
N ASN A 470 10.10 -10.61 -15.80
CA ASN A 470 11.11 -10.24 -16.80
C ASN A 470 10.77 -8.97 -17.59
N GLU A 471 9.67 -8.30 -17.24
CA GLU A 471 9.22 -7.10 -17.95
C GLU A 471 9.66 -5.82 -17.23
N VAL A 472 9.95 -4.81 -18.04
CA VAL A 472 10.43 -3.51 -17.59
C VAL A 472 9.31 -2.50 -17.80
N ASP A 473 9.16 -1.59 -16.84
CA ASP A 473 8.21 -0.50 -16.96
C ASP A 473 8.68 0.55 -17.98
N ASP A 474 7.85 0.86 -18.97
CA ASP A 474 8.17 1.81 -20.04
C ASP A 474 8.45 3.22 -19.50
N GLU A 475 7.78 3.63 -18.41
CA GLU A 475 7.95 4.95 -17.82
C GLU A 475 9.23 5.05 -17.01
N THR A 476 9.55 4.03 -16.21
CA THR A 476 10.61 4.10 -15.21
C THR A 476 11.88 3.34 -15.58
N GLY A 477 11.80 2.36 -16.47
CA GLY A 477 12.90 1.46 -16.82
C GLY A 477 13.21 0.43 -15.73
N GLN A 478 12.34 0.25 -14.73
CA GLN A 478 12.55 -0.68 -13.61
C GLN A 478 11.69 -1.95 -13.74
N ASN A 479 12.07 -3.02 -13.02
CA ASN A 479 11.33 -4.28 -13.01
C ASN A 479 9.89 -4.10 -12.48
N LEU A 480 8.90 -4.58 -13.26
CA LEU A 480 7.48 -4.34 -12.99
C LEU A 480 6.97 -4.91 -11.66
N LYS A 481 7.58 -5.99 -11.14
CA LYS A 481 7.20 -6.58 -9.85
C LYS A 481 7.64 -5.74 -8.65
N GLU A 482 8.83 -5.15 -8.71
CA GLU A 482 9.23 -4.19 -7.68
C GLU A 482 8.38 -2.92 -7.78
N MET A 483 8.00 -2.50 -8.99
CA MET A 483 7.12 -1.34 -9.19
C MET A 483 5.72 -1.53 -8.62
N ALA A 484 5.13 -2.72 -8.72
CA ALA A 484 3.83 -3.01 -8.09
C ALA A 484 3.82 -2.74 -6.58
N LYS A 485 4.95 -2.98 -5.88
CA LYS A 485 5.10 -2.65 -4.46
C LYS A 485 5.11 -1.14 -4.23
N ASN A 486 5.82 -0.39 -5.07
CA ASN A 486 5.86 1.07 -4.98
C ASN A 486 4.49 1.69 -5.24
N VAL A 487 3.78 1.20 -6.27
CA VAL A 487 2.42 1.62 -6.61
C VAL A 487 1.45 1.32 -5.46
N THR A 488 1.54 0.14 -4.84
CA THR A 488 0.69 -0.21 -3.69
C THR A 488 1.04 0.62 -2.44
N ALA A 489 2.32 0.93 -2.22
CA ALA A 489 2.76 1.82 -1.15
C ALA A 489 2.24 3.24 -1.36
N TRP A 490 2.33 3.76 -2.59
CA TRP A 490 1.74 5.04 -3.00
C TRP A 490 0.24 5.09 -2.74
N ALA A 491 -0.52 4.11 -3.24
CA ALA A 491 -1.97 4.07 -3.09
C ALA A 491 -2.38 4.01 -1.61
N SER A 492 -1.65 3.23 -0.80
CA SER A 492 -1.86 3.14 0.64
C SER A 492 -1.50 4.44 1.37
N ARG A 493 -0.39 5.08 0.99
CA ARG A 493 0.07 6.35 1.58
C ARG A 493 -0.95 7.43 1.32
N TRP A 494 -1.43 7.59 0.10
CA TRP A 494 -2.33 8.70 -0.24
C TRP A 494 -3.81 8.37 -0.04
N GLY A 495 -4.14 7.11 0.26
CA GLY A 495 -5.52 6.64 0.40
C GLY A 495 -6.28 6.66 -0.92
N ILE A 496 -5.61 6.33 -2.02
CA ILE A 496 -6.16 6.37 -3.38
C ILE A 496 -6.77 5.01 -3.72
N ARG A 497 -8.06 5.01 -4.05
CA ARG A 497 -8.73 3.82 -4.61
C ARG A 497 -8.25 3.62 -6.04
N GLN A 498 -7.44 2.59 -6.27
CA GLN A 498 -6.92 2.28 -7.61
C GLN A 498 -8.02 1.84 -8.58
N PHE A 499 -8.85 0.84 -8.25
CA PHE A 499 -9.83 0.26 -9.17
C PHE A 499 -11.27 0.67 -8.84
N GLN A 500 -12.01 1.17 -9.83
CA GLN A 500 -13.40 1.58 -9.73
C GLN A 500 -14.20 1.03 -10.91
N GLN A 501 -15.23 0.23 -10.64
CA GLN A 501 -16.22 -0.13 -11.67
C GLN A 501 -17.11 1.09 -11.97
N ILE A 502 -17.46 1.25 -13.23
CA ILE A 502 -18.40 2.21 -13.79
C ILE A 502 -19.60 1.42 -14.31
N GLY A 503 -20.82 1.80 -13.92
CA GLY A 503 -22.03 1.05 -14.30
C GLY A 503 -22.06 -0.40 -13.79
N GLY A 504 -22.95 -1.21 -14.36
CA GLY A 504 -23.11 -2.64 -14.12
C GLY A 504 -23.58 -3.07 -12.73
N ALA A 505 -23.62 -4.38 -12.53
CA ALA A 505 -24.10 -4.99 -11.29
C ALA A 505 -23.08 -4.86 -10.12
N PRO A 506 -23.54 -4.75 -8.85
CA PRO A 506 -22.64 -4.53 -7.73
C PRO A 506 -21.84 -5.77 -7.33
N VAL A 507 -20.50 -5.67 -7.34
CA VAL A 507 -19.61 -6.76 -6.89
C VAL A 507 -19.86 -7.21 -5.43
N THR A 508 -20.42 -6.36 -4.58
CA THR A 508 -20.76 -6.77 -3.21
C THR A 508 -21.86 -7.82 -3.21
N VAL A 509 -22.89 -7.68 -4.06
CA VAL A 509 -23.97 -8.68 -4.16
C VAL A 509 -23.41 -9.98 -4.73
N TRP A 510 -22.58 -9.90 -5.78
CA TRP A 510 -21.84 -11.04 -6.31
C TRP A 510 -21.09 -11.83 -5.24
N ARG A 511 -20.29 -11.14 -4.41
CA ARG A 511 -19.50 -11.77 -3.35
C ARG A 511 -20.36 -12.39 -2.26
N GLU A 512 -21.48 -11.77 -1.91
CA GLU A 512 -22.39 -12.31 -0.90
C GLU A 512 -23.17 -13.52 -1.41
N LEU A 513 -23.61 -13.53 -2.67
CA LEU A 513 -24.26 -14.71 -3.28
C LEU A 513 -23.32 -15.91 -3.29
N ARG A 514 -22.06 -15.73 -3.69
CA ARG A 514 -21.06 -16.81 -3.69
C ARG A 514 -20.74 -17.41 -2.31
N ARG A 515 -21.22 -16.81 -1.21
CA ARG A 515 -21.16 -17.44 0.12
C ARG A 515 -22.15 -18.58 0.30
N LEU A 516 -23.25 -18.55 -0.44
CA LEU A 516 -24.24 -19.63 -0.46
C LEU A 516 -23.73 -20.83 -1.26
N GLY A 517 -22.75 -20.62 -2.15
CA GLY A 517 -22.20 -21.67 -3.01
C GLY A 517 -23.28 -22.26 -3.93
N SER A 518 -23.20 -23.56 -4.19
CA SER A 518 -24.12 -24.28 -5.08
C SER A 518 -25.47 -24.63 -4.44
N GLN A 519 -25.87 -23.91 -3.39
CA GLN A 519 -27.21 -24.04 -2.78
C GLN A 519 -28.27 -23.56 -3.77
N LYS A 520 -29.33 -24.35 -3.92
CA LYS A 520 -30.55 -23.93 -4.63
C LYS A 520 -31.44 -23.14 -3.68
N VAL A 521 -31.92 -21.99 -4.11
CA VAL A 521 -32.82 -21.14 -3.31
C VAL A 521 -34.19 -21.07 -3.98
N GLU A 522 -35.26 -21.04 -3.19
CA GLU A 522 -36.63 -21.06 -3.74
C GLU A 522 -37.01 -19.77 -4.48
N SER A 523 -36.32 -18.66 -4.20
CA SER A 523 -36.65 -17.36 -4.78
C SER A 523 -36.36 -17.35 -6.29
N PRO A 524 -37.39 -17.20 -7.15
CA PRO A 524 -37.22 -17.23 -8.61
C PRO A 524 -36.42 -16.04 -9.14
N THR A 525 -36.27 -14.97 -8.34
CA THR A 525 -35.45 -13.81 -8.67
C THR A 525 -34.00 -13.94 -8.22
N ILE A 526 -33.73 -14.66 -7.12
CA ILE A 526 -32.38 -14.74 -6.54
C ILE A 526 -31.63 -15.95 -7.10
N ASP A 527 -32.30 -17.10 -7.28
CA ASP A 527 -31.68 -18.36 -7.71
C ASP A 527 -30.91 -18.24 -9.03
N PRO A 528 -31.45 -17.61 -10.10
CA PRO A 528 -30.69 -17.45 -11.34
C PRO A 528 -29.44 -16.58 -11.16
N VAL A 529 -29.55 -15.51 -10.37
CA VAL A 529 -28.45 -14.58 -10.11
C VAL A 529 -27.37 -15.25 -9.26
N LEU A 530 -27.77 -16.09 -8.31
CA LEU A 530 -26.88 -16.93 -7.52
C LEU A 530 -26.14 -17.93 -8.41
N ALA A 531 -26.85 -18.66 -9.26
CA ALA A 531 -26.26 -19.67 -10.16
C ALA A 531 -25.18 -19.06 -11.06
N ALA A 532 -25.46 -17.91 -11.69
CA ALA A 532 -24.46 -17.20 -12.49
C ALA A 532 -23.26 -16.73 -11.64
N ALA A 533 -23.53 -16.24 -10.42
CA ALA A 533 -22.48 -15.80 -9.51
C ALA A 533 -21.57 -16.96 -9.05
N ASP A 534 -22.13 -18.12 -8.72
CA ASP A 534 -21.38 -19.31 -8.30
C ASP A 534 -20.50 -19.84 -9.44
N ALA A 535 -21.07 -19.94 -10.64
CA ALA A 535 -20.38 -20.36 -11.87
C ALA A 535 -19.21 -19.44 -12.26
N GLY A 536 -19.15 -18.22 -11.74
CA GLY A 536 -18.11 -17.26 -12.13
C GLY A 536 -18.41 -16.53 -13.43
N ASP A 537 -19.65 -16.61 -13.93
CA ASP A 537 -20.11 -15.89 -15.11
C ASP A 537 -20.61 -14.48 -14.73
N TRP A 538 -19.71 -13.50 -14.90
CA TRP A 538 -20.03 -12.10 -14.64
C TRP A 538 -20.99 -11.49 -15.65
N ALA A 539 -20.98 -11.96 -16.90
CA ALA A 539 -21.84 -11.46 -17.96
C ALA A 539 -23.29 -11.84 -17.65
N ALA A 540 -23.56 -13.13 -17.46
CA ALA A 540 -24.88 -13.63 -17.09
C ALA A 540 -25.37 -13.02 -15.77
N TYR A 541 -24.49 -12.92 -14.75
CA TYR A 541 -24.85 -12.27 -13.49
C TYR A 541 -25.28 -10.80 -13.69
N THR A 542 -24.54 -10.05 -14.51
CA THR A 542 -24.85 -8.65 -14.78
C THR A 542 -26.16 -8.52 -15.56
N GLN A 543 -26.39 -9.37 -16.56
CA GLN A 543 -27.64 -9.41 -17.32
C GLN A 543 -28.84 -9.77 -16.43
N LEU A 544 -28.70 -10.80 -15.60
CA LEU A 544 -29.72 -11.23 -14.65
C LEU A 544 -29.99 -10.21 -13.55
N GLN A 545 -29.08 -9.25 -13.30
CA GLN A 545 -29.31 -8.11 -12.43
C GLN A 545 -30.03 -6.93 -13.11
N GLY A 546 -30.31 -7.01 -14.41
CA GLY A 546 -30.95 -5.96 -15.21
C GLY A 546 -30.05 -5.34 -16.29
N GLY A 547 -28.87 -5.92 -16.55
CA GLY A 547 -27.94 -5.50 -17.61
C GLY A 547 -26.86 -4.52 -17.16
N ALA A 548 -25.90 -4.24 -18.05
CA ALA A 548 -24.75 -3.37 -17.75
C ALA A 548 -25.13 -1.90 -17.48
N MET A 549 -26.30 -1.47 -17.96
CA MET A 549 -26.81 -0.11 -17.84
C MET A 549 -27.92 0.04 -16.77
N VAL A 550 -28.11 -0.99 -15.94
CA VAL A 550 -29.15 -1.03 -14.89
C VAL A 550 -28.98 0.09 -13.88
N GLN A 551 -30.10 0.69 -13.45
CA GLN A 551 -30.05 1.65 -12.35
C GLN A 551 -30.07 0.91 -11.02
N ARG A 552 -29.50 1.52 -9.97
CA ARG A 552 -29.49 0.93 -8.63
C ARG A 552 -30.90 0.58 -8.12
N LYS A 553 -31.89 1.41 -8.45
CA LYS A 553 -33.29 1.22 -8.06
C LYS A 553 -33.99 0.06 -8.79
N ASP A 554 -33.41 -0.43 -9.87
CA ASP A 554 -33.99 -1.49 -10.73
C ASP A 554 -33.22 -2.83 -10.58
N LEU A 555 -32.22 -2.89 -9.69
CA LEU A 555 -31.50 -4.13 -9.39
C LEU A 555 -32.44 -5.21 -8.83
N ARG A 556 -32.32 -6.43 -9.35
CA ARG A 556 -33.15 -7.59 -8.96
C ARG A 556 -32.72 -8.23 -7.64
N VAL A 557 -31.44 -8.13 -7.27
CA VAL A 557 -30.92 -8.62 -5.98
C VAL A 557 -30.08 -7.53 -5.30
N ARG A 558 -30.32 -7.30 -4.01
CA ARG A 558 -29.60 -6.31 -3.19
C ARG A 558 -29.09 -6.90 -1.89
N ILE A 559 -28.12 -6.20 -1.31
CA ILE A 559 -27.62 -6.49 0.03
C ILE A 559 -28.66 -6.09 1.07
N SER A 560 -28.93 -7.01 1.99
CA SER A 560 -29.61 -6.74 3.25
C SER A 560 -28.57 -6.47 4.35
N TYR A 561 -28.85 -5.47 5.17
CA TYR A 561 -28.01 -5.06 6.28
C TYR A 561 -28.73 -5.28 7.61
N GLU A 562 -27.96 -5.54 8.65
CA GLU A 562 -28.37 -5.38 10.04
C GLU A 562 -27.68 -4.16 10.66
N GLU A 563 -28.37 -3.56 11.62
CA GLU A 563 -27.81 -2.51 12.45
C GLU A 563 -26.98 -3.14 13.57
N ALA A 564 -25.84 -2.54 13.83
CA ALA A 564 -24.98 -2.90 14.93
C ALA A 564 -24.32 -1.63 15.46
N GLN A 565 -23.92 -1.62 16.72
CA GLN A 565 -23.18 -0.50 17.30
C GLN A 565 -21.68 -0.80 17.31
N ASN A 566 -20.87 0.24 17.10
CA ASN A 566 -19.43 0.15 17.31
C ASN A 566 -19.06 0.53 18.76
N GLN A 567 -17.77 0.59 19.08
CA GLN A 567 -17.27 0.91 20.43
C GLN A 567 -17.64 2.31 20.96
N PHE A 568 -18.18 3.18 20.10
CA PHE A 568 -18.66 4.51 20.45
C PHE A 568 -20.19 4.59 20.40
N GLU A 569 -20.90 3.45 20.33
CA GLU A 569 -22.36 3.38 20.20
C GLU A 569 -22.91 4.04 18.91
N GLU A 570 -22.04 4.16 17.90
CA GLU A 570 -22.42 4.64 16.57
C GLU A 570 -23.05 3.49 15.77
N ASP A 571 -24.25 3.74 15.25
CA ASP A 571 -24.97 2.78 14.42
C ASP A 571 -24.25 2.57 13.08
N ILE A 572 -23.83 1.33 12.87
CA ILE A 572 -23.14 0.87 11.66
C ILE A 572 -23.97 -0.21 10.98
N LYS A 573 -23.97 -0.18 9.65
CA LYS A 573 -24.62 -1.20 8.82
C LYS A 573 -23.65 -2.35 8.57
N LYS A 574 -23.99 -3.54 9.07
CA LYS A 574 -23.29 -4.79 8.75
C LYS A 574 -24.07 -5.57 7.72
N VAL A 575 -23.39 -6.12 6.73
CA VAL A 575 -24.03 -7.00 5.75
C VAL A 575 -24.56 -8.23 6.49
N LYS A 576 -25.82 -8.59 6.28
CA LYS A 576 -26.45 -9.80 6.85
C LYS A 576 -26.79 -10.84 5.79
N GLY A 577 -27.15 -10.39 4.59
CA GLY A 577 -27.64 -11.27 3.55
C GLY A 577 -27.98 -10.57 2.26
N VAL A 578 -28.83 -11.23 1.47
CA VAL A 578 -29.35 -10.71 0.21
C VAL A 578 -30.87 -10.79 0.21
N PHE A 579 -31.51 -9.98 -0.64
CA PHE A 579 -32.95 -10.05 -0.89
C PHE A 579 -33.27 -9.54 -2.29
N SER A 580 -34.46 -9.85 -2.77
CA SER A 580 -35.03 -9.30 -4.00
C SER A 580 -35.92 -8.10 -3.68
N PRO A 581 -35.60 -6.88 -4.16
CA PRO A 581 -36.45 -5.71 -3.97
C PRO A 581 -37.85 -5.85 -4.59
N ILE A 582 -38.00 -6.72 -5.61
CA ILE A 582 -39.26 -6.97 -6.29
C ILE A 582 -40.22 -7.76 -5.40
N ILE A 583 -39.70 -8.76 -4.68
CA ILE A 583 -40.49 -9.59 -3.76
C ILE A 583 -40.55 -8.96 -2.36
N GLY A 584 -39.58 -8.12 -2.02
CA GLY A 584 -39.43 -7.51 -0.69
C GLY A 584 -38.72 -8.43 0.30
N MET A 585 -38.85 -8.11 1.60
CA MET A 585 -38.16 -8.83 2.69
C MET A 585 -38.57 -10.29 2.85
N ALA A 586 -39.72 -10.71 2.31
CA ALA A 586 -40.11 -12.12 2.26
C ALA A 586 -39.10 -13.00 1.47
N SER A 587 -38.31 -12.39 0.58
CA SER A 587 -37.24 -13.08 -0.16
C SER A 587 -35.86 -13.01 0.51
N PHE A 588 -35.78 -12.55 1.77
CA PHE A 588 -34.51 -12.41 2.47
C PHE A 588 -33.82 -13.77 2.66
N ILE A 589 -32.53 -13.82 2.31
CA ILE A 589 -31.67 -14.97 2.53
C ILE A 589 -30.47 -14.52 3.37
N CYS A 590 -30.32 -15.13 4.55
CA CYS A 590 -29.15 -14.90 5.41
C CYS A 590 -27.92 -15.59 4.81
N THR A 591 -26.86 -14.83 4.54
CA THR A 591 -25.59 -15.36 3.97
C THR A 591 -24.50 -15.50 5.03
N ARG A 592 -24.75 -15.03 6.25
CA ARG A 592 -23.79 -14.97 7.36
C ARG A 592 -24.36 -15.65 8.59
N LEU A 593 -24.34 -16.98 8.53
CA LEU A 593 -24.91 -17.85 9.57
C LEU A 593 -24.04 -17.91 10.83
N ILE A 594 -22.73 -17.71 10.69
CA ILE A 594 -21.77 -17.87 11.78
C ILE A 594 -21.25 -16.51 12.23
N LYS A 595 -21.29 -16.28 13.55
CA LYS A 595 -20.61 -15.17 14.21
C LYS A 595 -19.18 -15.59 14.53
N TRP A 596 -18.22 -14.85 13.98
CA TRP A 596 -16.80 -15.11 14.16
C TRP A 596 -16.19 -14.06 15.08
N ALA A 597 -15.45 -14.49 16.10
CA ALA A 597 -14.59 -13.65 16.93
C ALA A 597 -13.13 -13.82 16.52
N ILE A 598 -12.33 -12.75 16.59
CA ILE A 598 -10.88 -12.87 16.44
C ILE A 598 -10.30 -13.12 17.82
N VAL A 599 -9.62 -14.24 17.98
CA VAL A 599 -8.98 -14.65 19.24
C VAL A 599 -7.48 -14.83 19.03
N SER A 600 -6.69 -14.62 20.08
CA SER A 600 -5.28 -14.98 20.03
C SER A 600 -5.14 -16.49 19.97
N LYS A 601 -4.18 -16.99 19.19
CA LYS A 601 -3.87 -18.42 19.17
C LYS A 601 -3.55 -18.89 20.59
N ASN A 602 -4.25 -19.93 21.05
CA ASN A 602 -3.96 -20.57 22.33
C ASN A 602 -2.51 -21.07 22.31
N ARG A 603 -1.71 -20.56 23.24
CA ARG A 603 -0.27 -20.86 23.35
C ARG A 603 0.01 -22.23 23.98
N SER A 604 -1.00 -23.02 24.32
CA SER A 604 -0.83 -24.33 24.97
C SER A 604 -0.10 -25.36 24.10
N ASP A 605 -0.03 -25.15 22.78
CA ASP A 605 0.82 -25.92 21.86
C ASP A 605 2.04 -25.11 21.34
N SER A 606 2.43 -24.05 22.04
CA SER A 606 3.62 -23.26 21.68
C SER A 606 4.51 -23.04 22.89
N ASP A 607 5.73 -23.59 22.84
CA ASP A 607 6.75 -23.42 23.87
C ASP A 607 6.82 -21.99 24.41
N ALA A 608 6.91 -21.89 25.74
CA ALA A 608 7.03 -20.66 26.48
C ALA A 608 8.19 -19.80 25.95
N ARG A 609 7.88 -18.59 25.47
CA ARG A 609 8.88 -17.55 25.23
C ARG A 609 9.19 -16.86 26.56
N SER A 610 10.39 -17.07 27.08
CA SER A 610 10.98 -16.24 28.14
C SER A 610 11.27 -14.84 27.59
N SER A 611 11.01 -13.83 28.42
CA SER A 611 11.30 -12.42 28.16
C SER A 611 12.77 -12.11 28.43
N VAL A 612 13.69 -12.52 27.56
CA VAL A 612 15.07 -12.01 27.59
C VAL A 612 15.60 -11.90 26.16
N ASN A 613 16.14 -10.73 25.82
CA ASN A 613 16.87 -10.47 24.59
C ASN A 613 18.02 -11.48 24.43
N ASN A 614 17.96 -12.33 23.41
CA ASN A 614 19.14 -13.01 22.90
C ASN A 614 19.13 -13.01 21.37
N CYS A 615 19.84 -12.03 20.81
CA CYS A 615 20.32 -12.04 19.45
C CYS A 615 21.38 -13.14 19.31
N THR A 616 20.99 -14.35 18.92
CA THR A 616 21.71 -15.28 18.03
C THR A 616 21.08 -16.68 18.15
N GLN A 617 20.23 -17.03 17.18
CA GLN A 617 20.16 -18.34 16.53
C GLN A 617 18.94 -18.34 15.62
N VAL A 618 19.19 -18.54 14.33
CA VAL A 618 18.18 -18.68 13.29
C VAL A 618 17.34 -19.93 13.60
N LYS A 619 16.10 -19.76 14.10
CA LYS A 619 15.12 -20.85 14.12
C LYS A 619 14.83 -21.23 12.67
N LYS A 620 15.27 -22.43 12.30
CA LYS A 620 15.23 -23.01 10.95
C LYS A 620 13.77 -23.13 10.46
N SER A 621 13.55 -22.86 9.17
CA SER A 621 12.24 -22.95 8.50
C SER A 621 11.69 -24.39 8.46
N PRO A 622 10.37 -24.61 8.30
CA PRO A 622 9.77 -25.95 8.12
C PRO A 622 10.37 -26.79 6.98
N GLN A 623 10.96 -26.14 5.96
CA GLN A 623 11.67 -26.78 4.85
C GLN A 623 13.02 -27.42 5.27
N TYR A 624 13.60 -26.98 6.39
CA TYR A 624 14.83 -27.54 6.94
C TYR A 624 14.55 -28.83 7.72
N ASP A 625 13.34 -28.95 8.28
CA ASP A 625 12.90 -30.09 9.09
C ASP A 625 12.73 -31.36 8.22
N GLN A 626 12.11 -31.23 7.04
CA GLN A 626 11.93 -32.35 6.11
C GLN A 626 13.27 -32.87 5.53
N ARG A 627 14.25 -31.99 5.30
CA ARG A 627 15.55 -32.39 4.77
C ARG A 627 16.40 -33.11 5.82
N GLU A 628 16.33 -32.68 7.07
CA GLU A 628 16.97 -33.40 8.19
C GLU A 628 16.28 -34.75 8.44
N GLU A 629 14.96 -34.85 8.27
CA GLU A 629 14.24 -36.12 8.40
C GLU A 629 14.59 -37.10 7.25
N ILE A 630 14.69 -36.62 6.01
CA ILE A 630 15.22 -37.43 4.88
C ILE A 630 16.64 -37.90 5.18
N ARG A 631 17.49 -37.00 5.69
CA ARG A 631 18.88 -37.32 6.05
C ARG A 631 18.95 -38.40 7.13
N LYS A 632 18.11 -38.31 8.16
CA LYS A 632 18.02 -39.29 9.24
C LYS A 632 17.59 -40.67 8.72
N GLN A 633 16.59 -40.71 7.84
CA GLN A 633 16.11 -41.96 7.25
C GLN A 633 17.14 -42.59 6.28
N LEU A 634 17.87 -41.79 5.49
CA LEU A 634 18.96 -42.29 4.65
C LEU A 634 20.08 -42.95 5.46
N LYS A 635 20.45 -42.35 6.61
CA LYS A 635 21.43 -42.94 7.53
C LYS A 635 20.97 -44.28 8.10
N ILE A 636 19.68 -44.42 8.41
CA ILE A 636 19.11 -45.68 8.92
C ILE A 636 19.15 -46.76 7.83
N ILE A 637 18.92 -46.40 6.57
CA ILE A 637 18.90 -47.33 5.42
C ILE A 637 20.33 -47.63 4.91
N GLY A 638 21.35 -46.90 5.37
CA GLY A 638 22.74 -47.10 4.95
C GLY A 638 23.07 -46.54 3.57
N LEU A 639 22.32 -45.53 3.10
CA LEU A 639 22.55 -44.86 1.82
C LEU A 639 23.23 -43.48 2.01
N PRO A 640 23.94 -42.96 0.98
CA PRO A 640 24.61 -41.67 1.07
C PRO A 640 23.64 -40.53 1.44
N ASP A 641 23.99 -39.75 2.46
CA ASP A 641 23.17 -38.66 2.99
C ASP A 641 23.63 -37.28 2.48
N ASP A 642 24.24 -37.26 1.30
CA ASP A 642 24.76 -36.06 0.66
C ASP A 642 23.63 -35.14 0.16
N ASN A 643 23.96 -33.86 -0.01
CA ASN A 643 22.97 -32.84 -0.39
C ASN A 643 22.35 -33.08 -1.78
N PHE A 644 23.03 -33.81 -2.68
CA PHE A 644 22.49 -34.12 -4.01
C PHE A 644 21.39 -35.19 -3.90
N THR A 645 21.65 -36.28 -3.17
CA THR A 645 20.67 -37.35 -2.88
C THR A 645 19.44 -36.80 -2.14
N ILE A 646 19.66 -35.97 -1.10
CA ILE A 646 18.57 -35.34 -0.35
C ILE A 646 17.72 -34.43 -1.24
N ASN A 647 18.35 -33.61 -2.09
CA ASN A 647 17.61 -32.69 -2.96
C ASN A 647 16.75 -33.45 -3.98
N ARG A 648 17.23 -34.56 -4.54
CA ARG A 648 16.46 -35.39 -5.48
C ARG A 648 15.22 -35.99 -4.82
N LEU A 649 15.37 -36.59 -3.63
CA LEU A 649 14.23 -37.15 -2.88
C LEU A 649 13.25 -36.05 -2.44
N TYR A 650 13.76 -34.90 -1.98
CA TYR A 650 12.93 -33.74 -1.63
C TYR A 650 12.11 -33.23 -2.83
N LEU A 651 12.69 -33.27 -4.04
CA LEU A 651 12.02 -32.96 -5.31
C LEU A 651 11.15 -34.10 -5.86
N ARG A 652 10.93 -35.17 -5.09
CA ARG A 652 10.11 -36.36 -5.43
C ARG A 652 10.66 -37.23 -6.56
N GLU A 653 11.96 -37.12 -6.83
CA GLU A 653 12.65 -38.03 -7.74
C GLU A 653 12.96 -39.35 -7.04
N SER A 654 12.85 -40.46 -7.77
CA SER A 654 13.23 -41.78 -7.25
C SER A 654 14.72 -42.05 -7.44
N ILE A 655 15.35 -42.62 -6.41
CA ILE A 655 16.77 -43.02 -6.44
C ILE A 655 16.86 -44.53 -6.60
N LYS A 656 17.58 -45.01 -7.60
CA LYS A 656 17.74 -46.46 -7.84
C LYS A 656 18.65 -47.05 -6.76
N ILE A 657 18.19 -48.10 -6.08
CA ILE A 657 18.95 -48.80 -5.03
C ILE A 657 19.51 -50.13 -5.55
N SER A 658 18.75 -50.84 -6.41
CA SER A 658 19.16 -52.11 -7.03
C SER A 658 18.53 -52.25 -8.42
N GLU A 659 18.78 -53.36 -9.14
CA GLU A 659 18.27 -53.55 -10.51
C GLU A 659 16.75 -53.39 -10.63
N SER A 660 16.00 -53.78 -9.59
CA SER A 660 14.54 -53.75 -9.55
C SER A 660 13.94 -52.81 -8.49
N GLN A 661 14.74 -52.12 -7.65
CA GLN A 661 14.24 -51.33 -6.52
C GLN A 661 14.65 -49.85 -6.56
N TRP A 662 13.72 -49.00 -6.14
CA TRP A 662 13.84 -47.54 -6.12
C TRP A 662 13.39 -46.97 -4.78
N LEU A 663 14.15 -46.03 -4.23
CA LEU A 663 13.80 -45.22 -3.06
C LEU A 663 12.95 -44.02 -3.48
N LYS A 664 11.87 -43.75 -2.77
CA LYS A 664 10.98 -42.61 -3.03
C LYS A 664 10.51 -41.97 -1.74
N LEU A 665 10.14 -40.69 -1.83
CA LEU A 665 9.58 -39.92 -0.74
C LEU A 665 8.05 -39.94 -0.77
N ASP A 666 7.44 -40.53 0.26
CA ASP A 666 5.99 -40.63 0.46
C ASP A 666 5.51 -39.67 1.56
N ASN A 667 4.30 -39.14 1.37
CA ASN A 667 3.62 -38.22 2.29
C ASN A 667 2.24 -38.74 2.72
N THR A 668 1.84 -39.96 2.33
CA THR A 668 0.50 -40.48 2.68
C THR A 668 0.39 -40.97 4.12
N LEU A 669 1.52 -41.04 4.84
CA LEU A 669 1.61 -41.24 6.28
C LEU A 669 1.94 -39.88 6.90
N ASP A 670 1.33 -39.51 8.03
CA ASP A 670 1.53 -38.21 8.70
C ASP A 670 3.02 -37.92 8.97
N GLY A 671 3.70 -37.31 8.01
CA GLY A 671 5.15 -37.17 7.99
C GLY A 671 5.78 -37.31 6.60
N VAL A 672 7.10 -37.29 6.56
CA VAL A 672 7.89 -37.49 5.34
C VAL A 672 8.62 -38.83 5.48
N HIS A 673 8.29 -39.82 4.66
CA HIS A 673 8.84 -41.18 4.79
C HIS A 673 9.50 -41.68 3.49
N LEU A 674 10.63 -42.36 3.63
CA LEU A 674 11.30 -43.05 2.53
C LEU A 674 10.75 -44.48 2.38
N ILE A 675 10.25 -44.80 1.19
CA ILE A 675 9.73 -46.12 0.84
C ILE A 675 10.53 -46.73 -0.31
N VAL A 676 10.65 -48.06 -0.30
CA VAL A 676 11.24 -48.84 -1.40
C VAL A 676 10.12 -49.32 -2.33
N SER A 677 10.27 -49.08 -3.63
CA SER A 677 9.28 -49.37 -4.66
C SER A 677 9.94 -50.12 -5.82
N ASN A 678 9.24 -51.11 -6.39
CA ASN A 678 9.73 -51.90 -7.53
C ASN A 678 9.58 -51.19 -8.89
N SER A 679 9.39 -49.88 -8.88
CA SER A 679 9.21 -49.05 -10.09
C SER A 679 9.75 -47.65 -9.81
N PRO A 680 10.31 -46.91 -10.77
CA PRO A 680 10.68 -45.51 -10.57
C PRO A 680 9.44 -44.63 -10.34
N SER A 681 9.62 -43.41 -9.82
CA SER A 681 8.49 -42.46 -9.73
C SER A 681 8.13 -42.04 -11.14
N ARG A 682 6.86 -42.23 -11.54
CA ARG A 682 6.39 -41.66 -12.81
C ARG A 682 6.51 -40.15 -12.69
N PHE A 683 7.26 -39.53 -13.58
CA PHE A 683 7.18 -38.08 -13.81
C PHE A 683 5.70 -37.73 -14.04
N LYS A 684 5.04 -37.14 -13.05
CA LYS A 684 3.88 -36.31 -13.35
C LYS A 684 4.45 -35.05 -14.00
N LYS A 685 4.39 -34.97 -15.34
CA LYS A 685 4.16 -33.65 -15.96
C LYS A 685 3.04 -32.99 -15.15
N PRO A 686 3.09 -31.67 -14.89
CA PRO A 686 1.92 -30.98 -14.34
C PRO A 686 0.72 -31.40 -15.20
N ILE A 687 -0.32 -31.87 -14.52
CA ILE A 687 -1.53 -32.39 -15.14
C ILE A 687 -2.03 -31.32 -16.13
N LYS A 688 -1.92 -31.61 -17.43
CA LYS A 688 -2.81 -31.07 -18.44
C LYS A 688 -4.04 -31.97 -18.46
N ASN A 689 -5.21 -31.34 -18.50
CA ASN A 689 -6.58 -31.86 -18.60
C ASN A 689 -7.23 -32.07 -17.22
N ASP A 690 -8.40 -31.50 -16.92
CA ASP A 690 -9.52 -31.31 -17.85
C ASP A 690 -9.73 -29.87 -18.35
N PHE A 691 -9.47 -29.68 -19.63
CA PHE A 691 -10.27 -28.77 -20.44
C PHE A 691 -11.61 -29.49 -20.64
N VAL A 692 -12.66 -28.97 -20.03
CA VAL A 692 -13.98 -29.07 -20.62
C VAL A 692 -14.08 -27.86 -21.54
N GLU A 693 -14.07 -28.10 -22.85
CA GLU A 693 -14.73 -27.19 -23.79
C GLU A 693 -16.18 -27.08 -23.32
N PHE A 694 -16.50 -25.99 -22.65
CA PHE A 694 -17.81 -25.42 -22.78
C PHE A 694 -17.66 -24.29 -23.78
N ASP A 695 -18.28 -24.48 -24.95
CA ASP A 695 -18.79 -23.35 -25.73
C ASP A 695 -19.61 -22.48 -24.76
N PHE A 696 -19.09 -21.29 -24.45
CA PHE A 696 -19.85 -20.06 -24.16
C PHE A 696 -18.94 -18.84 -24.44
#